data_AF-B7AN08-F1
#
_entry.id   AF-B7AN08-F1
#
_cell.length_a   1.000
_cell.length_b   1.000
_cell.length_c   1.000
_cell.angle_alpha   90.00
_cell.angle_beta   90.00
_cell.angle_gamma   90.00
#
_symmetry.space_group_name_H-M   'P 1'
#
loop_
_entity.id
_entity.type
_entity.pdbx_description
1 polymer ?
#
loop_
_entity_poly.entity_id
_entity_poly.type
_entity_poly.pdbx_seq_one_letter_code
_entity_poly.pdbx_strand_id
1 'polypeptide(L)'
;MIHDFLPICKGDMKKRGWDECDFVYITGDAYVDHSSFGPAIISRILEAHGYRVGIIAQPDWKNRESITILGRPRLGFLVSAGNMDSMVNHYTVSRKRRHTDAYSPGGRMGLRPDYATVVYCNLIRQTYKDVPIIIGGIEASLRRLSHYDYWSDKVKHSILIDSGADLISYGMGEHSIVEIADALDAGINVKDITYIRGTVYRTDSTDNITEEYIELPSYDEVSTDKKQYAHSFYSQYCNTDPFVAKILVEKVKNKMYVVQNPPAYPLTQQEMDDVYALDYMCDYHPVYKKDGGIPALSEIKFSLTSNRGCFGGCSFCALTFHQGRIVQTRSHESIINEAKHMTEEKDFKGYIHDVGGPTANFRHTSCDKQLRYGTCPSKQCLFPKPCNNLKVDHKDYVALLRKLRKLPKVKKVFVRSGIRFDYVMADSDDTFLRELCENHISGQLRVAPEHISDNVLKMMGKPSNDVYMAFLNRYAKINKKTGKEQFVVPYLMSSHPGSTMKEAIELAEYVRDMGYIPEQVQDFYPTPSTLSTCMYYTGYDPRTMEKVYTPRSPHEKAMQRALIQYRNPENYELVKEALLSNGRSDLIGFDRHCLIPPRKMAARGERFEKTGKKRKGIPGYIKARKTMYIVAVSIGLAIVAAFFVTGLILCKTRNNLLTVMAILMVLPTAKFAVDLIMCIACRPVSDELYERIEAADDKFLHKYECLFTSREKATYVTALVITPHAVCAYTTDAKADAGRFKADLEKYIKEARLSATVSLYNDENQFIKKVKLMSESRETKLTKEESDRMQWIWESARCMCM
;
A
#
# COMPACT_ATOMS: atom_id res chain seq x y z
N MET A 1 -10.67 39.39 -3.24
CA MET A 1 -9.68 38.31 -3.44
C MET A 1 -9.82 37.77 -4.85
N ILE A 2 -8.71 37.36 -5.48
CA ILE A 2 -8.71 36.76 -6.81
C ILE A 2 -8.85 35.24 -6.62
N HIS A 3 -9.83 34.61 -7.28
CA HIS A 3 -9.96 33.15 -7.33
C HIS A 3 -8.89 32.57 -8.26
N ASP A 4 -7.73 32.24 -7.69
CA ASP A 4 -6.58 31.68 -8.39
C ASP A 4 -5.67 30.93 -7.39
N PHE A 5 -4.72 30.16 -7.91
CA PHE A 5 -3.65 29.54 -7.12
C PHE A 5 -2.84 30.59 -6.35
N LEU A 6 -2.35 30.21 -5.16
CA LEU A 6 -1.43 31.03 -4.38
C LEU A 6 -0.10 31.23 -5.13
N PRO A 7 0.58 32.38 -4.97
CA PRO A 7 1.83 32.66 -5.68
C PRO A 7 2.92 31.61 -5.48
N ILE A 8 3.50 31.16 -6.58
CA ILE A 8 4.72 30.31 -6.57
C ILE A 8 5.95 31.05 -7.11
N CYS A 9 5.77 32.27 -7.63
CA CYS A 9 6.85 33.12 -8.11
C CYS A 9 6.51 34.62 -7.96
N LYS A 10 7.52 35.49 -8.09
CA LYS A 10 7.33 36.97 -8.06
C LYS A 10 6.37 37.49 -9.14
N GLY A 11 6.25 36.78 -10.26
CA GLY A 11 5.29 37.13 -11.30
C GLY A 11 3.86 37.05 -10.80
N ASP A 12 3.53 36.00 -10.03
CA ASP A 12 2.20 35.81 -9.46
C ASP A 12 1.91 36.81 -8.33
N MET A 13 2.93 37.17 -7.53
CA MET A 13 2.84 38.25 -6.54
C MET A 13 2.49 39.58 -7.20
N LYS A 14 3.18 39.95 -8.30
CA LYS A 14 2.90 41.17 -9.06
C LYS A 14 1.48 41.20 -9.63
N LYS A 15 0.96 40.08 -10.12
CA LYS A 15 -0.45 39.98 -10.58
C LYS A 15 -1.45 40.31 -9.47
N ARG A 16 -1.10 39.99 -8.22
CA ARG A 16 -1.91 40.27 -7.02
C ARG A 16 -1.61 41.64 -6.39
N GLY A 17 -0.67 42.41 -6.94
CA GLY A 17 -0.21 43.68 -6.36
C GLY A 17 0.58 43.52 -5.07
N TRP A 18 1.24 42.37 -4.87
CA TRP A 18 2.04 42.09 -3.68
C TRP A 18 3.51 42.38 -3.92
N ASP A 19 4.09 43.23 -3.07
CA ASP A 19 5.54 43.48 -3.06
C ASP A 19 6.30 42.42 -2.24
N GLU A 20 5.64 41.83 -1.25
CA GLU A 20 6.18 40.80 -0.35
C GLU A 20 5.07 39.85 0.12
N CYS A 21 5.45 38.65 0.56
CA CYS A 21 4.55 37.73 1.27
C CYS A 21 4.68 37.95 2.78
N ASP A 22 3.59 37.76 3.51
CA ASP A 22 3.62 37.68 4.98
C ASP A 22 4.23 36.34 5.40
N PHE A 23 3.80 35.25 4.76
CA PHE A 23 4.38 33.92 4.93
C PHE A 23 4.82 33.30 3.61
N VAL A 24 5.93 32.58 3.64
CA VAL A 24 6.33 31.67 2.57
C VAL A 24 6.26 30.24 3.10
N TYR A 25 5.41 29.41 2.50
CA TYR A 25 5.26 28.00 2.86
C TYR A 25 6.17 27.13 2.00
N ILE A 26 7.15 26.48 2.63
CA ILE A 26 7.98 25.43 2.04
C ILE A 26 7.34 24.06 2.30
N THR A 27 7.02 23.32 1.23
CA THR A 27 6.44 21.97 1.34
C THR A 27 7.27 20.93 0.59
N GLY A 28 7.37 19.74 1.16
CA GLY A 28 7.97 18.57 0.50
C GLY A 28 7.09 17.96 -0.60
N ASP A 29 5.81 18.34 -0.69
CA ASP A 29 4.91 17.92 -1.78
C ASP A 29 4.94 18.89 -2.95
N ALA A 30 4.49 18.45 -4.13
CA ALA A 30 4.08 19.36 -5.19
C ALA A 30 2.91 20.24 -4.71
N TYR A 31 2.77 21.44 -5.29
CA TYR A 31 1.65 22.32 -4.93
C TYR A 31 0.33 21.80 -5.51
N VAL A 32 -0.48 21.22 -4.63
CA VAL A 32 -1.88 20.85 -4.88
C VAL A 32 -2.76 21.69 -3.98
N ASP A 33 -3.65 22.47 -4.59
CA ASP A 33 -4.54 23.39 -3.87
C ASP A 33 -5.91 22.74 -3.67
N HIS A 34 -5.96 21.79 -2.74
CA HIS A 34 -7.14 20.97 -2.44
C HIS A 34 -7.28 20.78 -0.94
N SER A 35 -8.52 20.74 -0.43
CA SER A 35 -8.89 20.56 0.99
C SER A 35 -8.42 19.23 1.63
N SER A 36 -7.74 18.36 0.89
CA SER A 36 -7.15 17.12 1.37
C SER A 36 -5.65 17.24 1.60
N PHE A 37 -5.06 18.40 1.27
CA PHE A 37 -3.65 18.69 1.42
C PHE A 37 -3.45 19.68 2.57
N GLY A 38 -2.77 19.24 3.63
CA GLY A 38 -2.49 20.05 4.83
C GLY A 38 -1.86 21.42 4.51
N PRO A 39 -0.81 21.51 3.67
CA PRO A 39 -0.25 22.80 3.26
C PRO A 39 -1.24 23.74 2.60
N ALA A 40 -2.18 23.23 1.81
CA ALA A 40 -3.22 24.04 1.16
C ALA A 40 -4.24 24.58 2.18
N ILE A 41 -4.72 23.73 3.10
CA ILE A 41 -5.62 24.14 4.18
C ILE A 41 -5.01 25.30 4.98
N ILE A 42 -3.79 25.12 5.47
CA ILE A 42 -3.12 26.13 6.31
C ILE A 42 -2.92 27.44 5.55
N SER A 43 -2.51 27.36 4.28
CA SER A 43 -2.25 28.56 3.47
C SER A 43 -3.55 29.30 3.10
N ARG A 44 -4.63 28.58 2.81
CA ARG A 44 -5.96 29.18 2.51
C ARG A 44 -6.63 29.75 3.75
N ILE A 45 -6.43 29.15 4.92
CA ILE A 45 -6.88 29.74 6.19
C ILE A 45 -6.18 31.08 6.44
N LEU A 46 -4.86 31.12 6.32
CA LEU A 46 -4.11 32.38 6.45
C LEU A 46 -4.57 33.43 5.43
N GLU A 47 -4.79 33.05 4.17
CA GLU A 47 -5.34 33.96 3.15
C GLU A 47 -6.75 34.48 3.53
N ALA A 48 -7.62 33.62 4.05
CA ALA A 48 -8.95 34.00 4.51
C ALA A 48 -8.91 34.97 5.71
N HIS A 49 -7.85 34.92 6.52
CA HIS A 49 -7.56 35.85 7.61
C HIS A 49 -6.77 37.10 7.16
N GLY A 50 -6.56 37.29 5.84
CA GLY A 50 -5.97 38.50 5.28
C GLY A 50 -4.44 38.46 5.09
N TYR A 51 -3.79 37.34 5.37
CA TYR A 51 -2.35 37.18 5.18
C TYR A 51 -1.98 36.80 3.74
N ARG A 52 -0.91 37.39 3.24
CA ARG A 52 -0.33 37.10 1.91
C ARG A 52 0.58 35.87 2.02
N VAL A 53 0.14 34.74 1.49
CA VAL A 53 0.89 33.48 1.53
C VAL A 53 1.38 33.09 0.14
N GLY A 54 2.65 32.75 0.01
CA GLY A 54 3.21 32.14 -1.20
C GLY A 54 3.78 30.74 -0.93
N ILE A 55 3.81 29.89 -1.95
CA ILE A 55 4.19 28.47 -1.84
C ILE A 55 5.48 28.21 -2.61
N ILE A 56 6.46 27.58 -1.95
CA ILE A 56 7.62 26.96 -2.61
C ILE A 56 7.52 25.46 -2.38
N ALA A 57 7.07 24.76 -3.42
CA ALA A 57 6.94 23.31 -3.43
C ALA A 57 8.23 22.65 -3.91
N GLN A 58 8.74 21.69 -3.14
CA GLN A 58 9.93 20.88 -3.48
C GLN A 58 11.15 21.70 -3.93
N PRO A 59 11.60 22.69 -3.12
CA PRO A 59 12.81 23.43 -3.47
C PRO A 59 14.01 22.48 -3.56
N ASP A 60 14.89 22.74 -4.53
CA ASP A 60 16.17 22.02 -4.62
C ASP A 60 17.03 22.37 -3.41
N TRP A 61 17.11 21.44 -2.46
CA TRP A 61 17.82 21.63 -1.20
C TRP A 61 19.34 21.67 -1.34
N LYS A 62 19.87 21.42 -2.54
CA LYS A 62 21.29 21.60 -2.88
C LYS A 62 21.58 23.01 -3.38
N ASN A 63 20.55 23.78 -3.73
CA ASN A 63 20.67 25.15 -4.21
C ASN A 63 20.02 26.12 -3.21
N ARG A 64 20.82 27.00 -2.61
CA ARG A 64 20.34 28.03 -1.67
C ARG A 64 19.36 29.02 -2.31
N GLU A 65 19.48 29.28 -3.61
CA GLU A 65 18.60 30.25 -4.29
C GLU A 65 17.16 29.72 -4.43
N SER A 66 16.95 28.41 -4.32
CA SER A 66 15.63 27.77 -4.48
C SER A 66 14.58 28.25 -3.46
N ILE A 67 15.01 28.70 -2.28
CA ILE A 67 14.13 29.25 -1.23
C ILE A 67 13.95 30.77 -1.32
N THR A 68 14.64 31.42 -2.26
CA THR A 68 14.59 32.89 -2.44
C THR A 68 13.61 33.33 -3.53
N ILE A 69 12.95 32.38 -4.19
CA ILE A 69 12.06 32.60 -5.35
C ILE A 69 11.01 33.67 -5.08
N LEU A 70 10.44 33.68 -3.87
CA LEU A 70 9.41 34.65 -3.44
C LEU A 70 9.98 35.83 -2.63
N GLY A 71 11.29 35.86 -2.40
CA GLY A 71 11.94 36.84 -1.53
C GLY A 71 11.85 36.48 -0.05
N ARG A 72 12.12 37.49 0.80
CA ARG A 72 12.05 37.36 2.26
C ARG A 72 10.61 37.58 2.72
N PRO A 73 10.01 36.67 3.50
CA PRO A 73 8.69 36.89 4.09
C PRO A 73 8.76 37.91 5.23
N ARG A 74 7.68 38.65 5.43
CA ARG A 74 7.56 39.64 6.50
C ARG A 74 7.44 38.99 7.88
N LEU A 75 6.62 37.96 8.03
CA LEU A 75 6.34 37.30 9.31
C LEU A 75 7.15 36.02 9.51
N GLY A 76 7.25 35.14 8.50
CA GLY A 76 8.04 33.93 8.66
C GLY A 76 7.96 32.91 7.53
N PHE A 77 8.72 31.84 7.70
CA PHE A 77 8.60 30.63 6.88
C PHE A 77 7.74 29.59 7.60
N LEU A 78 6.85 28.96 6.84
CA LEU A 78 6.14 27.75 7.25
C LEU A 78 6.80 26.56 6.56
N VAL A 79 7.03 25.46 7.27
CA VAL A 79 7.76 24.32 6.68
C VAL A 79 7.09 22.99 7.06
N SER A 80 6.86 22.13 6.08
CA SER A 80 6.48 20.74 6.31
C SER A 80 7.03 19.79 5.25
N ALA A 81 7.09 18.50 5.59
CA ALA A 81 7.45 17.44 4.63
C ALA A 81 6.35 17.15 3.58
N GLY A 82 5.20 17.83 3.67
CA GLY A 82 3.99 17.52 2.91
C GLY A 82 2.96 16.75 3.74
N ASN A 83 2.05 16.04 3.07
CA ASN A 83 0.99 15.24 3.70
C ASN A 83 1.48 13.93 4.31
N MET A 84 2.67 13.48 3.93
CA MET A 84 3.28 12.26 4.46
C MET A 84 4.68 12.55 4.98
N ASP A 85 5.11 11.71 5.91
CA ASP A 85 6.49 11.64 6.35
C ASP A 85 7.44 11.36 5.19
N SER A 86 8.54 12.13 5.07
CA SER A 86 9.45 12.03 3.92
C SER A 86 10.12 10.67 3.83
N MET A 87 10.40 10.03 4.97
CA MET A 87 11.05 8.73 5.00
C MET A 87 10.07 7.60 4.63
N VAL A 88 8.81 7.70 5.07
CA VAL A 88 7.76 6.75 4.65
C VAL A 88 7.50 6.84 3.15
N ASN A 89 7.60 8.04 2.58
CA ASN A 89 7.49 8.26 1.15
C ASN A 89 8.70 7.68 0.39
N HIS A 90 9.91 7.80 0.92
CA HIS A 90 11.10 7.33 0.23
C HIS A 90 11.40 5.84 0.34
N TYR A 91 10.95 5.20 1.41
CA TYR A 91 11.39 3.84 1.74
C TYR A 91 10.22 2.91 2.06
N THR A 92 10.45 1.62 1.82
CA THR A 92 9.64 0.54 2.36
C THR A 92 10.04 0.27 3.80
N VAL A 93 9.21 -0.51 4.49
CA VAL A 93 9.47 -0.99 5.85
C VAL A 93 10.78 -1.76 5.99
N SER A 94 11.20 -2.44 4.93
CA SER A 94 12.48 -3.15 4.84
C SER A 94 13.66 -2.26 4.41
N ARG A 95 13.50 -0.94 4.54
CA ARG A 95 14.49 0.09 4.17
C ARG A 95 14.91 0.06 2.69
N LYS A 96 14.07 -0.50 1.80
CA LYS A 96 14.30 -0.43 0.35
C LYS A 96 13.74 0.88 -0.18
N ARG A 97 14.48 1.55 -1.05
CA ARG A 97 14.01 2.80 -1.68
C ARG A 97 12.83 2.52 -2.62
N ARG A 98 11.80 3.36 -2.58
CA ARG A 98 10.68 3.31 -3.52
C ARG A 98 11.09 3.85 -4.89
N HIS A 99 10.37 3.40 -5.92
CA HIS A 99 10.61 3.81 -7.30
C HIS A 99 9.79 5.04 -7.72
N THR A 100 8.73 5.36 -6.98
CA THR A 100 7.79 6.46 -7.28
C THR A 100 7.40 7.21 -6.00
N ASP A 101 7.15 8.51 -6.14
CA ASP A 101 6.58 9.39 -5.10
C ASP A 101 5.27 9.99 -5.62
N ALA A 102 4.14 9.55 -5.08
CA ALA A 102 2.82 9.96 -5.55
C ALA A 102 2.54 11.47 -5.38
N TYR A 103 3.26 12.15 -4.51
CA TYR A 103 3.09 13.58 -4.21
C TYR A 103 4.06 14.47 -4.99
N SER A 104 4.87 13.88 -5.88
CA SER A 104 5.81 14.58 -6.74
C SER A 104 5.29 14.72 -8.19
N PRO A 105 5.72 15.74 -8.96
CA PRO A 105 5.36 15.89 -10.36
C PRO A 105 5.71 14.64 -11.19
N GLY A 106 4.68 14.07 -11.85
CA GLY A 106 4.81 12.86 -12.65
C GLY A 106 5.11 11.59 -11.87
N GLY A 107 4.96 11.59 -10.54
CA GLY A 107 5.34 10.46 -9.69
C GLY A 107 6.86 10.32 -9.49
N ARG A 108 7.65 11.33 -9.87
CA ARG A 108 9.11 11.25 -9.88
C ARG A 108 9.72 11.21 -8.49
N MET A 109 10.65 10.28 -8.29
CA MET A 109 11.46 10.21 -7.07
C MET A 109 12.58 11.26 -7.05
N GLY A 110 13.03 11.62 -5.85
CA GLY A 110 14.24 12.42 -5.64
C GLY A 110 14.03 13.93 -5.74
N LEU A 111 12.78 14.40 -5.66
CA LEU A 111 12.42 15.82 -5.64
C LEU A 111 12.21 16.39 -4.23
N ARG A 112 12.25 15.54 -3.20
CA ARG A 112 12.32 15.95 -1.79
C ARG A 112 13.50 15.23 -1.10
N PRO A 113 14.11 15.81 -0.06
CA PRO A 113 15.13 15.14 0.74
C PRO A 113 14.55 14.19 1.79
N ASP A 114 15.39 13.27 2.28
CA ASP A 114 15.13 12.56 3.54
C ASP A 114 15.09 13.57 4.70
N TYR A 115 14.19 13.38 5.66
CA TYR A 115 13.94 14.33 6.76
C TYR A 115 13.69 15.74 6.24
N ALA A 116 12.77 15.85 5.28
CA ALA A 116 12.55 17.06 4.50
C ALA A 116 12.38 18.32 5.36
N THR A 117 11.64 18.23 6.48
CA THR A 117 11.44 19.37 7.38
C THR A 117 12.77 19.92 7.91
N VAL A 118 13.66 19.04 8.40
CA VAL A 118 14.97 19.43 8.96
C VAL A 118 15.85 20.04 7.86
N VAL A 119 15.91 19.39 6.69
CA VAL A 119 16.76 19.84 5.58
C VAL A 119 16.31 21.21 5.07
N TYR A 120 15.01 21.44 4.90
CA TYR A 120 14.50 22.73 4.47
C TYR A 120 14.69 23.84 5.51
N CYS A 121 14.53 23.55 6.81
CA CYS A 121 14.83 24.54 7.86
C CYS A 121 16.30 24.94 7.84
N ASN A 122 17.21 23.98 7.73
CA ASN A 122 18.64 24.24 7.63
C ASN A 122 19.00 25.08 6.38
N LEU A 123 18.35 24.82 5.26
CA LEU A 123 18.50 25.61 4.03
C LEU A 123 18.02 27.05 4.20
N ILE A 124 16.88 27.24 4.86
CA ILE A 124 16.37 28.58 5.21
C ILE A 124 17.39 29.28 6.11
N ARG A 125 17.86 28.65 7.19
CA ARG A 125 18.83 29.25 8.13
C ARG A 125 20.16 29.66 7.48
N GLN A 126 20.58 28.97 6.41
CA GLN A 126 21.77 29.36 5.65
C GLN A 126 21.59 30.67 4.86
N THR A 127 20.35 31.06 4.56
CA THR A 127 20.01 32.21 3.71
C THR A 127 19.37 33.35 4.51
N TYR A 128 18.43 33.01 5.40
CA TYR A 128 17.67 33.90 6.27
C TYR A 128 17.90 33.49 7.73
N LYS A 129 18.88 34.13 8.38
CA LYS A 129 19.33 33.74 9.72
C LYS A 129 18.34 34.09 10.84
N ASP A 130 17.57 35.16 10.64
CA ASP A 130 16.79 35.86 11.66
C ASP A 130 15.28 35.80 11.44
N VAL A 131 14.83 35.22 10.33
CA VAL A 131 13.40 35.08 10.00
C VAL A 131 12.78 33.94 10.82
N PRO A 132 11.61 34.11 11.46
CA PRO A 132 10.91 33.03 12.13
C PRO A 132 10.68 31.81 11.23
N ILE A 133 10.91 30.60 11.76
CA ILE A 133 10.58 29.34 11.10
C ILE A 133 9.61 28.54 11.98
N ILE A 134 8.43 28.28 11.43
CA ILE A 134 7.38 27.49 12.06
C ILE A 134 7.23 26.17 11.29
N ILE A 135 7.46 25.06 11.97
CA ILE A 135 7.36 23.72 11.37
C ILE A 135 6.04 23.04 11.73
N GLY A 136 5.50 22.22 10.83
CA GLY A 136 4.24 21.52 11.05
C GLY A 136 4.07 20.26 10.20
N GLY A 137 2.85 19.75 10.17
CA GLY A 137 2.49 18.52 9.46
C GLY A 137 2.86 17.25 10.22
N ILE A 138 2.66 16.09 9.58
CA ILE A 138 2.82 14.77 10.21
C ILE A 138 4.26 14.54 10.67
N GLU A 139 5.26 14.87 9.85
CA GLU A 139 6.67 14.62 10.16
C GLU A 139 7.12 15.35 11.44
N ALA A 140 6.76 16.63 11.58
CA ALA A 140 7.08 17.44 12.75
C ALA A 140 6.23 17.04 13.97
N SER A 141 4.93 16.85 13.78
CA SER A 141 3.99 16.50 14.86
C SER A 141 4.38 15.21 15.57
N LEU A 142 4.79 14.18 14.83
CA LEU A 142 5.15 12.87 15.40
C LEU A 142 6.57 12.84 16.00
N ARG A 143 7.34 13.93 15.88
CA ARG A 143 8.73 14.05 16.38
C ARG A 143 8.94 15.25 17.31
N ARG A 144 7.86 15.78 17.86
CA ARG A 144 7.86 17.02 18.64
C ARG A 144 8.56 16.93 20.00
N LEU A 145 8.73 15.72 20.52
CA LEU A 145 9.51 15.39 21.73
C LEU A 145 10.47 14.24 21.41
N SER A 146 11.21 13.73 22.40
CA SER A 146 12.09 12.59 22.20
C SER A 146 11.35 11.38 21.66
N HIS A 147 11.86 10.80 20.58
CA HIS A 147 11.18 9.75 19.82
C HIS A 147 12.18 8.72 19.27
N TYR A 148 11.74 7.47 19.16
CA TYR A 148 12.50 6.45 18.45
C TYR A 148 12.39 6.68 16.94
N ASP A 149 13.54 6.78 16.28
CA ASP A 149 13.68 6.88 14.85
C ASP A 149 14.11 5.54 14.26
N TYR A 150 13.19 4.91 13.54
CA TYR A 150 13.39 3.58 12.95
C TYR A 150 14.57 3.50 11.98
N TRP A 151 14.92 4.60 11.32
CA TRP A 151 15.94 4.63 10.27
C TRP A 151 17.34 4.61 10.83
N SER A 152 17.60 5.49 11.80
CA SER A 152 18.87 5.53 12.52
C SER A 152 18.96 4.48 13.64
N ASP A 153 17.85 3.82 13.98
CA ASP A 153 17.71 2.87 15.09
C ASP A 153 18.15 3.47 16.43
N LYS A 154 17.77 4.72 16.66
CA LYS A 154 18.14 5.50 17.85
C LYS A 154 16.97 6.32 18.36
N VAL A 155 17.02 6.67 19.64
CA VAL A 155 16.18 7.75 20.16
C VAL A 155 16.81 9.07 19.74
N LYS A 156 16.03 9.93 19.10
CA LYS A 156 16.37 11.32 18.78
C LYS A 156 15.64 12.24 19.75
N HIS A 157 16.22 13.41 20.01
CA HIS A 157 15.51 14.49 20.68
C HIS A 157 14.43 15.08 19.76
N SER A 158 13.71 16.10 20.23
CA SER A 158 12.72 16.83 19.43
C SER A 158 13.31 17.31 18.09
N ILE A 159 12.50 17.19 17.02
CA ILE A 159 12.80 17.75 15.70
C ILE A 159 12.99 19.28 15.73
N LEU A 160 12.43 19.97 16.73
CA LEU A 160 12.64 21.41 16.93
C LEU A 160 14.13 21.74 17.10
N ILE A 161 14.85 20.87 17.82
CA ILE A 161 16.29 21.02 18.05
C ILE A 161 17.09 20.69 16.79
N ASP A 162 16.76 19.59 16.09
CA ASP A 162 17.46 19.15 14.86
C ASP A 162 17.31 20.16 13.71
N SER A 163 16.14 20.77 13.58
CA SER A 163 15.81 21.69 12.48
C SER A 163 16.28 23.12 12.71
N GLY A 164 16.52 23.52 13.96
CA GLY A 164 16.76 24.92 14.31
C GLY A 164 15.56 25.84 14.03
N ALA A 165 14.36 25.26 13.91
CA ALA A 165 13.11 26.01 13.84
C ALA A 165 12.79 26.68 15.19
N ASP A 166 11.93 27.69 15.18
CA ASP A 166 11.57 28.44 16.39
C ASP A 166 10.36 27.84 17.10
N LEU A 167 9.40 27.31 16.33
CA LEU A 167 8.14 26.79 16.86
C LEU A 167 7.66 25.58 16.06
N ILE A 168 7.06 24.59 16.72
CA ILE A 168 6.24 23.56 16.07
C ILE A 168 4.77 23.92 16.22
N SER A 169 3.99 23.88 15.15
CA SER A 169 2.54 23.79 15.18
C SER A 169 2.14 22.32 14.96
N TYR A 170 1.76 21.61 16.03
CA TYR A 170 1.52 20.17 15.99
C TYR A 170 0.03 19.80 15.98
N GLY A 171 -0.27 18.66 15.37
CA GLY A 171 -1.64 18.19 15.21
C GLY A 171 -2.39 18.93 14.11
N MET A 172 -3.68 19.21 14.34
CA MET A 172 -4.50 20.03 13.45
C MET A 172 -4.19 21.51 13.73
N GLY A 173 -3.56 22.19 12.78
CA GLY A 173 -2.93 23.51 12.99
C GLY A 173 -3.80 24.70 12.65
N GLU A 174 -5.08 24.51 12.33
CA GLU A 174 -5.99 25.55 11.84
C GLU A 174 -6.18 26.71 12.81
N HIS A 175 -6.35 26.43 14.11
CA HIS A 175 -6.42 27.49 15.14
C HIS A 175 -5.04 28.07 15.44
N SER A 176 -4.07 27.20 15.72
CA SER A 176 -2.75 27.63 16.18
C SER A 176 -2.02 28.49 15.15
N ILE A 177 -2.18 28.23 13.85
CA ILE A 177 -1.49 29.02 12.83
C ILE A 177 -2.01 30.46 12.74
N VAL A 178 -3.31 30.67 12.96
CA VAL A 178 -3.91 32.01 12.98
C VAL A 178 -3.41 32.76 14.21
N GLU A 179 -3.45 32.14 15.39
CA GLU A 179 -2.94 32.76 16.62
C GLU A 179 -1.44 33.09 16.51
N ILE A 180 -0.64 32.22 15.89
CA ILE A 180 0.79 32.48 15.61
C ILE A 180 0.94 33.68 14.67
N ALA A 181 0.14 33.74 13.61
CA ALA A 181 0.18 34.83 12.64
C ALA A 181 -0.20 36.17 13.28
N ASP A 182 -1.27 36.20 14.07
CA ASP A 182 -1.72 37.38 14.81
C ASP A 182 -0.65 37.87 15.79
N ALA A 183 -0.02 36.95 16.54
CA ALA A 183 1.05 37.28 17.48
C ALA A 183 2.28 37.87 16.78
N LEU A 184 2.73 37.27 15.68
CA LEU A 184 3.87 37.78 14.90
C LEU A 184 3.54 39.14 14.25
N ASP A 185 2.31 39.31 13.75
CA ASP A 185 1.85 40.56 13.14
C ASP A 185 1.76 41.70 14.16
N ALA A 186 1.37 41.38 15.39
CA ALA A 186 1.41 42.31 16.53
C ALA A 186 2.84 42.65 16.99
N GLY A 187 3.87 42.04 16.41
CA GLY A 187 5.28 42.31 16.72
C GLY A 187 5.85 41.50 17.89
N ILE A 188 5.15 40.47 18.36
CA ILE A 188 5.68 39.56 19.38
C ILE A 188 6.83 38.76 18.76
N ASN A 189 7.97 38.67 19.44
CA ASN A 189 9.08 37.85 18.96
C ASN A 189 8.67 36.38 18.97
N VAL A 190 9.02 35.61 17.93
CA VAL A 190 8.68 34.19 17.84
C VAL A 190 9.11 33.38 19.07
N LYS A 191 10.18 33.78 19.75
CA LYS A 191 10.66 33.13 20.98
C LYS A 191 9.78 33.36 22.20
N ASP A 192 8.99 34.42 22.18
CA ASP A 192 8.07 34.81 23.26
C ASP A 192 6.66 34.24 23.02
N ILE A 193 6.41 33.60 21.88
CA ILE A 193 5.18 32.88 21.57
C ILE A 193 5.20 31.52 22.27
N THR A 194 4.94 31.53 23.58
CA THR A 194 5.06 30.35 24.45
C THR A 194 3.73 29.81 24.97
N TYR A 195 2.61 30.48 24.67
CA TYR A 195 1.30 30.21 25.29
C TYR A 195 0.26 29.58 24.34
N ILE A 196 0.53 29.56 23.02
CA ILE A 196 -0.45 29.12 22.02
C ILE A 196 -0.64 27.60 22.10
N ARG A 197 -1.89 27.15 22.16
CA ARG A 197 -2.23 25.72 22.18
C ARG A 197 -1.87 25.04 20.86
N GLY A 198 -1.52 23.76 20.91
CA GLY A 198 -1.05 23.03 19.73
C GLY A 198 0.36 23.43 19.29
N THR A 199 1.15 24.07 20.15
CA THR A 199 2.53 24.46 19.84
C THR A 199 3.59 23.79 20.72
N VAL A 200 4.81 23.72 20.19
CA VAL A 200 6.00 23.30 20.94
C VAL A 200 7.11 24.31 20.73
N TYR A 201 7.72 24.77 21.82
CA TYR A 201 8.79 25.75 21.80
C TYR A 201 10.00 25.26 22.62
N ARG A 202 11.11 25.98 22.48
CA ARG A 202 12.35 25.73 23.23
C ARG A 202 12.63 26.90 24.18
N THR A 203 13.04 26.59 25.40
CA THR A 203 13.42 27.58 26.43
C THR A 203 14.69 27.16 27.15
N ASP A 204 15.37 28.10 27.81
CA ASP A 204 16.53 27.85 28.68
C ASP A 204 16.18 27.88 30.18
N SER A 205 14.93 28.16 30.52
CA SER A 205 14.40 28.09 31.88
C SER A 205 12.91 27.70 31.90
N THR A 206 12.51 27.03 32.97
CA THR A 206 11.11 26.71 33.29
C THR A 206 10.44 27.78 34.17
N ASP A 207 11.16 28.82 34.61
CA ASP A 207 10.66 29.84 35.55
C ASP A 207 9.46 30.62 35.01
N ASN A 208 9.36 30.75 33.68
CA ASN A 208 8.27 31.47 33.01
C ASN A 208 7.02 30.59 32.78
N ILE A 209 7.05 29.31 33.17
CA ILE A 209 5.90 28.40 33.06
C ILE A 209 5.07 28.54 34.33
N THR A 210 4.01 29.35 34.26
CA THR A 210 3.14 29.63 35.41
C THR A 210 2.04 28.58 35.62
N GLU A 211 1.73 27.80 34.58
CA GLU A 211 0.73 26.74 34.62
C GLU A 211 1.32 25.41 35.12
N GLU A 212 0.45 24.53 35.62
CA GLU A 212 0.85 23.19 36.04
C GLU A 212 1.36 22.38 34.84
N TYR A 213 2.56 21.80 34.96
CA TYR A 213 3.17 21.00 33.90
C TYR A 213 3.61 19.62 34.40
N ILE A 214 3.80 18.71 33.46
CA ILE A 214 4.36 17.37 33.69
C ILE A 214 5.79 17.38 33.16
N GLU A 215 6.76 17.17 34.05
CA GLU A 215 8.15 16.95 33.66
C GLU A 215 8.33 15.51 33.15
N LEU A 216 8.81 15.39 31.92
CA LEU A 216 9.16 14.12 31.31
C LEU A 216 10.60 13.75 31.66
N PRO A 217 10.95 12.44 31.68
CA PRO A 217 12.34 12.01 31.74
C PRO A 217 13.16 12.71 30.67
N SER A 218 14.39 13.12 31.03
CA SER A 218 15.27 13.87 30.14
C SER A 218 15.69 13.05 28.92
N TYR A 219 16.14 13.75 27.87
CA TYR A 219 16.67 13.10 26.67
C TYR A 219 17.80 12.10 26.99
N ASP A 220 18.71 12.45 27.90
CA ASP A 220 19.82 11.58 28.32
C ASP A 220 19.32 10.29 28.98
N GLU A 221 18.24 10.36 29.76
CA GLU A 221 17.61 9.18 30.37
C GLU A 221 16.89 8.33 29.33
N VAL A 222 16.04 8.92 28.48
CA VAL A 222 15.24 8.14 27.52
C VAL A 222 16.07 7.57 26.37
N SER A 223 17.23 8.17 26.08
CA SER A 223 18.15 7.65 25.06
C SER A 223 18.99 6.45 25.54
N THR A 224 19.10 6.25 26.85
CA THR A 224 19.92 5.19 27.45
C THR A 224 19.09 4.12 28.17
N ASP A 225 17.90 4.44 28.68
CA ASP A 225 16.99 3.51 29.35
C ASP A 225 15.65 3.37 28.60
N LYS A 226 15.41 2.17 28.08
CA LYS A 226 14.18 1.79 27.37
C LYS A 226 12.92 1.85 28.24
N LYS A 227 13.03 1.64 29.56
CA LYS A 227 11.89 1.75 30.47
C LYS A 227 11.55 3.23 30.71
N GLN A 228 12.54 4.09 30.85
CA GLN A 228 12.33 5.54 30.93
C GLN A 228 11.72 6.07 29.64
N TYR A 229 12.18 5.59 28.48
CA TYR A 229 11.55 5.90 27.19
C TYR A 229 10.08 5.46 27.15
N ALA A 230 9.77 4.22 27.56
CA ALA A 230 8.40 3.71 27.59
C ALA A 230 7.49 4.55 28.51
N HIS A 231 7.98 4.93 29.68
CA HIS A 231 7.27 5.77 30.64
C HIS A 231 7.03 7.19 30.10
N SER A 232 8.07 7.83 29.53
CA SER A 232 7.96 9.13 28.89
C SER A 232 6.92 9.10 27.76
N PHE A 233 7.02 8.11 26.86
CA PHE A 233 6.08 7.96 25.76
C PHE A 233 4.64 7.75 26.22
N TYR A 234 4.42 6.93 27.27
CA TYR A 234 3.06 6.71 27.78
C TYR A 234 2.45 7.97 28.38
N SER A 235 3.26 8.77 29.09
CA SER A 235 2.86 10.06 29.63
C SER A 235 2.44 11.01 28.51
N GLN A 236 3.23 11.08 27.42
CA GLN A 236 2.87 11.83 26.23
C GLN A 236 1.56 11.33 25.59
N TYR A 237 1.40 10.01 25.47
CA TYR A 237 0.20 9.39 24.88
C TYR A 237 -1.07 9.71 25.67
N CYS A 238 -1.00 9.68 27.01
CA CYS A 238 -2.12 10.02 27.88
C CYS A 238 -2.45 11.52 27.87
N ASN A 239 -1.50 12.36 27.45
CA ASN A 239 -1.62 13.83 27.40
C ASN A 239 -2.01 14.34 25.98
N THR A 240 -2.84 13.59 25.25
CA THR A 240 -3.29 13.93 23.88
C THR A 240 -4.68 14.55 23.81
N ASP A 241 -5.40 14.64 24.93
CA ASP A 241 -6.73 15.19 24.97
C ASP A 241 -6.73 16.70 25.25
N PRO A 242 -7.33 17.55 24.40
CA PRO A 242 -7.24 19.00 24.58
C PRO A 242 -7.91 19.52 25.85
N PHE A 243 -8.87 18.83 26.45
CA PHE A 243 -9.59 19.35 27.62
C PHE A 243 -8.87 19.10 28.94
N VAL A 244 -8.04 18.05 29.00
CA VAL A 244 -7.37 17.62 30.24
C VAL A 244 -5.84 17.57 30.13
N ALA A 245 -5.29 17.77 28.94
CA ALA A 245 -3.84 17.81 28.75
C ALA A 245 -3.22 18.99 29.50
N LYS A 246 -2.06 18.71 30.10
CA LYS A 246 -1.18 19.69 30.75
C LYS A 246 -0.02 20.03 29.82
N ILE A 247 0.73 21.07 30.18
CA ILE A 247 2.01 21.36 29.55
C ILE A 247 2.96 20.19 29.81
N LEU A 248 3.72 19.76 28.80
CA LEU A 248 4.81 18.79 28.96
C LEU A 248 6.15 19.49 28.84
N VAL A 249 7.08 19.18 29.73
CA VAL A 249 8.44 19.74 29.72
C VAL A 249 9.44 18.59 29.62
N GLU A 250 10.28 18.60 28.59
CA GLU A 250 11.38 17.64 28.41
C GLU A 250 12.72 18.37 28.45
N LYS A 251 13.58 17.98 29.38
CA LYS A 251 14.96 18.47 29.44
C LYS A 251 15.81 17.78 28.36
N VAL A 252 16.39 18.57 27.46
CA VAL A 252 17.21 18.03 26.36
C VAL A 252 18.68 17.97 26.75
N LYS A 253 19.27 19.10 27.17
CA LYS A 253 20.69 19.18 27.56
C LYS A 253 20.96 20.42 28.40
N ASN A 254 21.79 20.31 29.44
CA ASN A 254 22.15 21.45 30.31
C ASN A 254 20.89 22.17 30.84
N LYS A 255 20.73 23.46 30.52
CA LYS A 255 19.54 24.27 30.83
C LYS A 255 18.53 24.34 29.68
N MET A 256 18.65 23.53 28.63
CA MET A 256 17.75 23.56 27.47
C MET A 256 16.56 22.62 27.65
N TYR A 257 15.37 23.17 27.48
CA TYR A 257 14.10 22.46 27.59
C TYR A 257 13.29 22.60 26.31
N VAL A 258 12.53 21.56 25.98
CA VAL A 258 11.46 21.59 24.98
C VAL A 258 10.13 21.52 25.73
N VAL A 259 9.25 22.45 25.43
CA VAL A 259 7.96 22.60 26.11
C VAL A 259 6.85 22.41 25.09
N GLN A 260 5.96 21.45 25.33
CA GLN A 260 4.76 21.21 24.54
C GLN A 260 3.55 21.79 25.27
N ASN A 261 2.90 22.77 24.65
CA ASN A 261 1.61 23.28 25.11
C ASN A 261 0.50 22.24 24.86
N PRO A 262 -0.60 22.26 25.64
CA PRO A 262 -1.75 21.40 25.40
C PRO A 262 -2.27 21.46 23.95
N PRO A 263 -2.87 20.39 23.41
CA PRO A 263 -3.34 20.38 22.02
C PRO A 263 -4.36 21.49 21.75
N ALA A 264 -4.39 21.98 20.51
CA ALA A 264 -5.47 22.86 20.04
C ALA A 264 -6.83 22.17 20.21
N TYR A 265 -7.87 22.97 20.44
CA TYR A 265 -9.22 22.43 20.51
C TYR A 265 -9.64 21.86 19.15
N PRO A 266 -10.49 20.82 19.12
CA PRO A 266 -11.05 20.35 17.88
C PRO A 266 -11.94 21.45 17.28
N LEU A 267 -11.92 21.57 15.96
CA LEU A 267 -12.83 22.45 15.23
C LEU A 267 -14.28 22.05 15.53
N THR A 268 -15.11 23.06 15.71
CA THR A 268 -16.57 22.92 15.68
C THR A 268 -17.03 22.48 14.29
N GLN A 269 -18.28 22.01 14.18
CA GLN A 269 -18.84 21.65 12.87
C GLN A 269 -18.86 22.85 11.91
N GLN A 270 -19.15 24.05 12.41
CA GLN A 270 -19.15 25.25 11.59
C GLN A 270 -17.74 25.58 11.08
N GLU A 271 -16.73 25.58 11.95
CA GLU A 271 -15.35 25.83 11.53
C GLU A 271 -14.85 24.76 10.54
N MET A 272 -15.22 23.49 10.74
CA MET A 272 -14.96 22.44 9.75
C MET A 272 -15.64 22.76 8.42
N ASP A 273 -16.90 23.22 8.42
CA ASP A 273 -17.58 23.57 7.19
C ASP A 273 -16.93 24.77 6.49
N ASP A 274 -16.52 25.79 7.25
CA ASP A 274 -15.85 26.99 6.76
C ASP A 274 -14.50 26.64 6.11
N VAL A 275 -13.69 25.80 6.77
CA VAL A 275 -12.38 25.35 6.25
C VAL A 275 -12.51 24.63 4.91
N TYR A 276 -13.56 23.80 4.73
CA TYR A 276 -13.78 23.08 3.48
C TYR A 276 -14.52 23.91 2.42
N ALA A 277 -15.11 25.05 2.81
CA ALA A 277 -15.73 26.01 1.91
C ALA A 277 -14.76 27.09 1.41
N LEU A 278 -13.51 27.10 1.87
CA LEU A 278 -12.47 28.02 1.39
C LEU A 278 -12.24 27.87 -0.12
N ASP A 279 -11.63 28.92 -0.69
CA ASP A 279 -11.52 29.13 -2.13
C ASP A 279 -10.41 28.29 -2.79
N TYR A 280 -10.52 26.97 -2.70
CA TYR A 280 -9.57 26.03 -3.30
C TYR A 280 -9.77 25.94 -4.82
N MET A 281 -8.67 25.78 -5.54
CA MET A 281 -8.70 25.46 -6.98
C MET A 281 -9.12 24.01 -7.25
N CYS A 282 -9.10 23.15 -6.22
CA CYS A 282 -9.40 21.72 -6.27
C CYS A 282 -8.56 20.94 -7.31
N ASP A 283 -7.37 21.44 -7.64
CA ASP A 283 -6.45 20.85 -8.61
C ASP A 283 -4.98 21.11 -8.23
N TYR A 284 -4.06 20.47 -8.94
CA TYR A 284 -2.64 20.80 -8.86
C TYR A 284 -2.30 22.03 -9.69
N HIS A 285 -1.24 22.74 -9.30
CA HIS A 285 -0.80 23.93 -10.04
C HIS A 285 -0.48 23.59 -11.51
N PRO A 286 -0.95 24.36 -12.52
CA PRO A 286 -0.82 24.02 -13.94
C PRO A 286 0.61 23.79 -14.44
N VAL A 287 1.61 24.30 -13.73
CA VAL A 287 3.04 24.09 -14.02
C VAL A 287 3.42 22.62 -14.13
N TYR A 288 2.70 21.73 -13.44
CA TYR A 288 2.97 20.28 -13.42
C TYR A 288 2.30 19.51 -14.56
N LYS A 289 1.48 20.15 -15.41
CA LYS A 289 0.82 19.49 -16.55
C LYS A 289 1.82 18.85 -17.52
N LYS A 290 2.96 19.52 -17.75
CA LYS A 290 4.04 19.02 -18.60
C LYS A 290 4.72 17.75 -18.04
N ASP A 291 4.65 17.55 -16.73
CA ASP A 291 5.24 16.41 -16.03
C ASP A 291 4.24 15.24 -15.87
N GLY A 292 2.99 15.39 -16.36
CA GLY A 292 1.94 14.37 -16.23
C GLY A 292 1.03 14.53 -14.99
N GLY A 293 1.08 15.67 -14.31
CA GLY A 293 0.25 15.96 -13.13
C GLY A 293 0.77 15.33 -11.83
N ILE A 294 -0.08 15.31 -10.79
CA ILE A 294 0.26 14.79 -9.46
C ILE A 294 -0.57 13.52 -9.16
N PRO A 295 0.06 12.32 -9.08
CA PRO A 295 -0.67 11.06 -8.86
C PRO A 295 -1.54 11.05 -7.60
N ALA A 296 -1.08 11.64 -6.49
CA ALA A 296 -1.80 11.68 -5.22
C ALA A 296 -3.18 12.33 -5.34
N LEU A 297 -3.34 13.37 -6.19
CA LEU A 297 -4.65 13.98 -6.42
C LEU A 297 -5.61 13.02 -7.13
N SER A 298 -5.10 12.19 -8.05
CA SER A 298 -5.95 11.27 -8.83
C SER A 298 -6.62 10.20 -7.95
N GLU A 299 -5.97 9.80 -6.86
CA GLU A 299 -6.51 8.83 -5.89
C GLU A 299 -7.65 9.39 -5.05
N ILE A 300 -7.64 10.70 -4.78
CA ILE A 300 -8.61 11.37 -3.90
C ILE A 300 -9.67 12.18 -4.67
N LYS A 301 -9.44 12.48 -5.95
CA LYS A 301 -10.35 13.29 -6.75
C LYS A 301 -11.76 12.69 -6.69
N PHE A 302 -12.78 13.54 -6.54
CA PHE A 302 -14.16 13.13 -6.36
C PHE A 302 -14.46 12.28 -5.11
N SER A 303 -13.65 12.43 -4.06
CA SER A 303 -13.93 11.87 -2.73
C SER A 303 -14.27 12.99 -1.75
N LEU A 304 -15.19 12.69 -0.83
CA LEU A 304 -15.69 13.67 0.14
C LEU A 304 -15.22 13.31 1.54
N THR A 305 -14.42 14.19 2.15
CA THR A 305 -14.08 14.04 3.57
C THR A 305 -15.28 14.42 4.42
N SER A 306 -15.79 13.50 5.24
CA SER A 306 -16.95 13.67 6.11
C SER A 306 -16.57 13.94 7.58
N ASN A 307 -15.40 13.47 8.01
CA ASN A 307 -14.95 13.59 9.40
C ASN A 307 -13.42 13.56 9.55
N ARG A 308 -12.93 14.04 10.71
CA ARG A 308 -11.55 13.92 11.20
C ARG A 308 -11.55 13.38 12.62
N GLY A 309 -10.41 12.86 13.07
CA GLY A 309 -10.27 12.21 14.38
C GLY A 309 -10.79 10.78 14.38
N CYS A 310 -10.32 9.97 15.33
CA CYS A 310 -10.70 8.55 15.42
C CYS A 310 -10.67 8.06 16.87
N PHE A 311 -11.81 7.72 17.44
CA PHE A 311 -11.87 7.06 18.76
C PHE A 311 -11.53 5.57 18.71
N GLY A 312 -11.14 5.07 17.54
CA GLY A 312 -10.80 3.68 17.30
C GLY A 312 -9.57 3.18 18.05
N GLY A 313 -8.61 4.06 18.35
CA GLY A 313 -7.53 3.81 19.32
C GLY A 313 -6.49 2.75 18.96
N CYS A 314 -6.31 2.41 17.68
CA CYS A 314 -5.36 1.37 17.26
C CYS A 314 -3.91 1.75 17.62
N SER A 315 -3.18 0.86 18.28
CA SER A 315 -1.84 1.11 18.85
C SER A 315 -0.78 1.48 17.81
N PHE A 316 -0.94 1.04 16.58
CA PHE A 316 -0.01 1.27 15.46
C PHE A 316 -0.36 2.50 14.62
N CYS A 317 -1.45 3.19 14.94
CA CYS A 317 -1.98 4.27 14.12
C CYS A 317 -1.57 5.63 14.70
N ALA A 318 -0.88 6.44 13.89
CA ALA A 318 -0.47 7.80 14.28
C ALA A 318 -1.62 8.81 14.33
N LEU A 319 -2.80 8.48 13.78
CA LEU A 319 -3.96 9.38 13.72
C LEU A 319 -4.38 9.86 15.12
N THR A 320 -4.40 8.96 16.11
CA THR A 320 -4.73 9.31 17.51
C THR A 320 -3.81 10.40 18.06
N PHE A 321 -2.51 10.34 17.73
CA PHE A 321 -1.50 11.24 18.26
C PHE A 321 -1.39 12.56 17.48
N HIS A 322 -1.96 12.61 16.26
CA HIS A 322 -1.93 13.77 15.37
C HIS A 322 -3.29 14.48 15.28
N GLN A 323 -4.38 13.76 14.97
CA GLN A 323 -5.73 14.32 14.86
C GLN A 323 -6.54 14.23 16.16
N GLY A 324 -6.11 13.42 17.12
CA GLY A 324 -6.84 13.18 18.37
C GLY A 324 -7.96 12.13 18.25
N ARG A 325 -8.61 11.89 19.40
CA ARG A 325 -9.66 10.87 19.58
C ARG A 325 -11.08 11.41 19.50
N ILE A 326 -11.23 12.73 19.42
CA ILE A 326 -12.52 13.40 19.31
C ILE A 326 -12.86 13.51 17.83
N VAL A 327 -13.96 12.89 17.43
CA VAL A 327 -14.44 12.93 16.05
C VAL A 327 -15.06 14.29 15.77
N GLN A 328 -14.54 14.98 14.77
CA GLN A 328 -15.04 16.24 14.23
C GLN A 328 -15.74 15.94 12.92
N THR A 329 -16.90 16.54 12.68
CA THR A 329 -17.72 16.21 11.50
C THR A 329 -18.17 17.45 10.77
N ARG A 330 -18.19 17.34 9.45
CA ARG A 330 -18.83 18.33 8.59
C ARG A 330 -20.34 18.13 8.58
N SER A 331 -21.08 19.20 8.35
CA SER A 331 -22.53 19.13 8.13
C SER A 331 -22.87 18.38 6.84
N HIS A 332 -24.12 17.94 6.73
CA HIS A 332 -24.60 17.38 5.47
C HIS A 332 -24.56 18.41 4.35
N GLU A 333 -24.90 19.65 4.68
CA GLU A 333 -25.01 20.77 3.76
C GLU A 333 -23.65 21.11 3.14
N SER A 334 -22.57 21.17 3.95
CA SER A 334 -21.20 21.38 3.46
C SER A 334 -20.77 20.29 2.47
N ILE A 335 -20.95 19.02 2.86
CA ILE A 335 -20.56 17.87 2.02
C ILE A 335 -21.39 17.83 0.72
N ILE A 336 -22.69 18.13 0.80
CA ILE A 336 -23.58 18.17 -0.36
C ILE A 336 -23.20 19.31 -1.31
N ASN A 337 -22.82 20.47 -0.80
CA ASN A 337 -22.43 21.61 -1.64
C ASN A 337 -21.13 21.32 -2.39
N GLU A 338 -20.12 20.75 -1.73
CA GLU A 338 -18.90 20.27 -2.40
C GLU A 338 -19.21 19.22 -3.47
N ALA A 339 -20.10 18.27 -3.17
CA ALA A 339 -20.54 17.26 -4.13
C ALA A 339 -21.23 17.88 -5.36
N LYS A 340 -22.05 18.93 -5.19
CA LYS A 340 -22.66 19.66 -6.31
C LYS A 340 -21.60 20.31 -7.19
N HIS A 341 -20.59 20.95 -6.60
CA HIS A 341 -19.47 21.54 -7.35
C HIS A 341 -18.72 20.48 -8.16
N MET A 342 -18.41 19.32 -7.56
CA MET A 342 -17.82 18.19 -8.28
C MET A 342 -18.66 17.76 -9.49
N THR A 343 -19.99 17.83 -9.43
CA THR A 343 -20.85 17.43 -10.54
C THR A 343 -20.81 18.37 -11.76
N GLU A 344 -20.24 19.56 -11.61
CA GLU A 344 -20.04 20.52 -12.68
C GLU A 344 -18.66 20.38 -13.35
N GLU A 345 -17.75 19.59 -12.79
CA GLU A 345 -16.45 19.33 -13.39
C GLU A 345 -16.54 18.45 -14.64
N LYS A 346 -15.74 18.76 -15.66
CA LYS A 346 -15.79 18.11 -16.99
C LYS A 346 -15.46 16.61 -16.95
N ASP A 347 -14.61 16.20 -16.02
CA ASP A 347 -14.17 14.82 -15.87
C ASP A 347 -15.02 14.02 -14.87
N PHE A 348 -16.00 14.63 -14.20
CA PHE A 348 -16.93 13.90 -13.34
C PHE A 348 -17.82 12.94 -14.14
N LYS A 349 -17.73 11.63 -13.84
CA LYS A 349 -18.47 10.58 -14.59
C LYS A 349 -19.73 10.09 -13.89
N GLY A 350 -20.13 10.76 -12.82
CA GLY A 350 -21.28 10.40 -11.97
C GLY A 350 -20.93 9.50 -10.80
N TYR A 351 -19.65 9.40 -10.41
CA TYR A 351 -19.21 8.54 -9.32
C TYR A 351 -18.54 9.38 -8.23
N ILE A 352 -19.12 9.38 -7.04
CA ILE A 352 -18.41 9.82 -5.84
C ILE A 352 -17.58 8.62 -5.37
N HIS A 353 -16.26 8.77 -5.39
CA HIS A 353 -15.31 7.67 -5.18
C HIS A 353 -15.21 7.24 -3.73
N ASP A 354 -15.42 8.15 -2.80
CA ASP A 354 -15.51 7.84 -1.38
C ASP A 354 -16.28 8.93 -0.62
N VAL A 355 -16.90 8.55 0.49
CA VAL A 355 -17.45 9.49 1.49
C VAL A 355 -16.94 8.98 2.83
N GLY A 356 -16.04 9.70 3.48
CA GLY A 356 -15.34 9.10 4.61
C GLY A 356 -14.31 9.98 5.27
N GLY A 357 -13.35 9.36 5.92
CA GLY A 357 -12.33 10.01 6.72
C GLY A 357 -11.43 8.94 7.31
N PRO A 358 -10.75 9.20 8.44
CA PRO A 358 -9.99 8.17 9.15
C PRO A 358 -10.78 6.87 9.39
N THR A 359 -12.08 6.99 9.64
CA THR A 359 -13.01 5.87 9.70
C THR A 359 -14.35 6.34 9.14
N ALA A 360 -14.85 5.66 8.10
CA ALA A 360 -16.00 6.16 7.34
C ALA A 360 -17.29 6.22 8.16
N ASN A 361 -17.51 5.21 9.00
CA ASN A 361 -18.75 5.04 9.76
C ASN A 361 -18.77 5.75 11.12
N PHE A 362 -17.92 6.76 11.33
CA PHE A 362 -17.98 7.63 12.51
C PHE A 362 -18.55 8.99 12.13
N ARG A 363 -19.64 9.38 12.79
CA ARG A 363 -20.32 10.67 12.55
C ARG A 363 -20.56 11.51 13.81
N HIS A 364 -20.26 10.96 14.98
CA HIS A 364 -20.44 11.65 16.25
C HIS A 364 -19.28 11.34 17.19
N THR A 365 -19.18 12.11 18.27
CA THR A 365 -18.31 11.77 19.39
C THR A 365 -18.68 10.39 19.94
N SER A 366 -17.71 9.69 20.53
CA SER A 366 -17.93 8.34 21.05
C SER A 366 -18.91 8.31 22.23
N CYS A 367 -18.98 9.37 23.04
CA CYS A 367 -19.98 9.50 24.10
C CYS A 367 -20.21 10.96 24.51
N ASP A 368 -21.33 11.25 25.17
CA ASP A 368 -21.70 12.62 25.58
C ASP A 368 -20.71 13.26 26.56
N LYS A 369 -20.05 12.43 27.38
CA LYS A 369 -19.09 12.89 28.37
C LYS A 369 -17.89 13.58 27.72
N GLN A 370 -17.56 13.25 26.46
CA GLN A 370 -16.44 13.87 25.74
C GLN A 370 -16.61 15.37 25.55
N LEU A 371 -17.85 15.86 25.45
CA LEU A 371 -18.11 17.29 25.27
C LEU A 371 -17.83 18.12 26.52
N ARG A 372 -17.75 17.48 27.70
CA ARG A 372 -17.52 18.16 28.98
C ARG A 372 -16.17 17.84 29.61
N TYR A 373 -15.70 16.61 29.48
CA TYR A 373 -14.52 16.10 30.18
C TYR A 373 -13.42 15.61 29.24
N GLY A 374 -13.60 15.75 27.92
CA GLY A 374 -12.70 15.18 26.94
C GLY A 374 -12.72 13.64 26.90
N THR A 375 -11.74 13.07 26.23
CA THR A 375 -11.54 11.63 26.09
C THR A 375 -10.88 11.04 27.33
N CYS A 376 -11.20 9.78 27.65
CA CYS A 376 -10.58 9.11 28.79
C CYS A 376 -9.06 8.90 28.54
N PRO A 377 -8.17 9.37 29.43
CA PRO A 377 -6.72 9.32 29.21
C PRO A 377 -6.17 7.90 28.97
N SER A 378 -6.61 6.94 29.78
CA SER A 378 -6.07 5.56 29.78
C SER A 378 -7.03 4.50 29.23
N LYS A 379 -8.26 4.86 28.85
CA LYS A 379 -9.28 3.91 28.36
C LYS A 379 -9.55 4.11 26.88
N GLN A 380 -9.69 3.01 26.14
CA GLN A 380 -10.10 3.02 24.75
C GLN A 380 -11.62 2.79 24.62
N CYS A 381 -12.25 3.37 23.59
CA CYS A 381 -13.71 3.34 23.46
C CYS A 381 -14.24 2.01 22.92
N LEU A 382 -13.46 1.33 22.07
CA LEU A 382 -13.85 0.07 21.40
C LEU A 382 -13.08 -1.15 21.90
N PHE A 383 -12.01 -0.97 22.68
CA PHE A 383 -11.11 -2.04 23.10
C PHE A 383 -10.98 -2.06 24.64
N PRO A 384 -10.93 -3.24 25.29
CA PRO A 384 -11.02 -4.59 24.71
C PRO A 384 -12.43 -5.00 24.26
N LYS A 385 -13.45 -4.33 24.79
CA LYS A 385 -14.84 -4.40 24.35
C LYS A 385 -15.39 -2.98 24.21
N PRO A 386 -16.44 -2.77 23.40
CA PRO A 386 -17.13 -1.49 23.32
C PRO A 386 -17.52 -0.97 24.72
N CYS A 387 -17.23 0.29 25.00
CA CYS A 387 -17.57 0.94 26.27
C CYS A 387 -19.10 1.02 26.44
N ASN A 388 -19.60 0.83 27.66
CA ASN A 388 -21.04 0.96 27.96
C ASN A 388 -21.60 2.38 27.72
N ASN A 389 -20.74 3.40 27.67
CA ASN A 389 -21.16 4.77 27.34
C ASN A 389 -21.06 5.07 25.83
N LEU A 390 -20.56 4.12 25.03
CA LEU A 390 -20.38 4.31 23.59
C LEU A 390 -21.73 4.54 22.91
N LYS A 391 -21.85 5.64 22.18
CA LYS A 391 -22.99 5.89 21.30
C LYS A 391 -22.77 5.17 19.97
N VAL A 392 -23.61 4.19 19.72
CA VAL A 392 -23.62 3.45 18.46
C VAL A 392 -24.79 3.95 17.63
N ASP A 393 -24.49 4.70 16.57
CA ASP A 393 -25.50 5.22 15.65
C ASP A 393 -24.91 5.42 14.24
N HIS A 394 -25.55 4.79 13.26
CA HIS A 394 -25.21 4.95 11.84
C HIS A 394 -26.28 5.72 11.04
N LYS A 395 -27.36 6.20 11.67
CA LYS A 395 -28.50 6.84 10.99
C LYS A 395 -28.09 8.11 10.26
N ASP A 396 -27.27 8.95 10.90
CA ASP A 396 -26.75 10.18 10.29
C ASP A 396 -25.95 9.87 9.01
N TYR A 397 -25.04 8.89 9.09
CA TYR A 397 -24.23 8.50 7.95
C TYR A 397 -25.06 7.92 6.80
N VAL A 398 -26.03 7.06 7.10
CA VAL A 398 -26.97 6.53 6.11
C VAL A 398 -27.77 7.65 5.46
N ALA A 399 -28.22 8.64 6.24
CA ALA A 399 -28.95 9.79 5.72
C ALA A 399 -28.09 10.61 4.75
N LEU A 400 -26.82 10.88 5.09
CA LEU A 400 -25.86 11.56 4.20
C LEU A 400 -25.71 10.82 2.87
N LEU A 401 -25.41 9.53 2.93
CA LEU A 401 -25.19 8.69 1.75
C LEU A 401 -26.42 8.68 0.82
N ARG A 402 -27.63 8.62 1.41
CA ARG A 402 -28.89 8.70 0.66
C ARG A 402 -29.12 10.07 0.05
N LYS A 403 -28.80 11.17 0.75
CA LYS A 403 -28.89 12.54 0.20
C LYS A 403 -27.94 12.71 -0.99
N LEU A 404 -26.68 12.26 -0.87
CA LEU A 404 -25.68 12.34 -1.94
C LEU A 404 -26.10 11.54 -3.19
N ARG A 405 -26.66 10.34 -3.01
CA ARG A 405 -27.18 9.53 -4.12
C ARG A 405 -28.31 10.18 -4.90
N LYS A 406 -29.08 11.07 -4.28
CA LYS A 406 -30.22 11.76 -4.91
C LYS A 406 -29.80 13.00 -5.69
N LEU A 407 -28.53 13.40 -5.63
CA LEU A 407 -28.06 14.58 -6.36
C LEU A 407 -28.12 14.35 -7.88
N PRO A 408 -28.50 15.37 -8.66
CA PRO A 408 -28.43 15.31 -10.12
C PRO A 408 -27.02 14.92 -10.60
N LYS A 409 -26.92 14.22 -11.73
CA LYS A 409 -25.67 13.72 -12.34
C LYS A 409 -24.90 12.67 -11.52
N VAL A 410 -25.24 12.42 -10.25
CA VAL A 410 -24.66 11.34 -9.45
C VAL A 410 -25.34 10.01 -9.79
N LYS A 411 -24.55 9.03 -10.24
CA LYS A 411 -24.98 7.65 -10.54
C LYS A 411 -24.76 6.73 -9.36
N LYS A 412 -23.63 6.87 -8.66
CA LYS A 412 -23.29 6.02 -7.50
C LYS A 412 -22.36 6.74 -6.54
N VAL A 413 -22.55 6.43 -5.25
CA VAL A 413 -21.72 6.90 -4.14
C VAL A 413 -21.07 5.67 -3.53
N PHE A 414 -19.74 5.64 -3.47
CA PHE A 414 -19.01 4.53 -2.89
C PHE A 414 -18.52 4.87 -1.47
N VAL A 415 -18.33 3.82 -0.67
CA VAL A 415 -17.60 3.88 0.59
C VAL A 415 -16.38 2.97 0.44
N ARG A 416 -15.22 3.58 0.22
CA ARG A 416 -13.91 2.94 0.05
C ARG A 416 -13.02 3.12 1.28
N SER A 417 -13.25 4.18 2.06
CA SER A 417 -12.64 4.35 3.38
C SER A 417 -12.97 3.17 4.29
N GLY A 418 -12.02 2.81 5.16
CA GLY A 418 -12.19 1.70 6.10
C GLY A 418 -13.34 1.93 7.06
N ILE A 419 -14.11 0.88 7.31
CA ILE A 419 -15.14 0.85 8.37
C ILE A 419 -14.64 0.07 9.58
N ARG A 420 -15.11 0.46 10.78
CA ARG A 420 -14.89 -0.31 12.00
C ARG A 420 -15.97 -1.37 12.16
N PHE A 421 -15.62 -2.61 11.82
CA PHE A 421 -16.54 -3.75 11.86
C PHE A 421 -17.08 -4.04 13.26
N ASP A 422 -16.29 -3.81 14.31
CA ASP A 422 -16.72 -3.93 15.69
C ASP A 422 -17.72 -2.85 16.11
N TYR A 423 -17.60 -1.64 15.58
CA TYR A 423 -18.63 -0.61 15.74
C TYR A 423 -19.92 -0.99 15.01
N VAL A 424 -19.81 -1.58 13.81
CA VAL A 424 -20.98 -2.14 13.09
C VAL A 424 -21.61 -3.28 13.89
N MET A 425 -20.81 -4.14 14.50
CA MET A 425 -21.31 -5.26 15.31
C MET A 425 -21.94 -4.81 16.62
N ALA A 426 -21.51 -3.68 17.18
CA ALA A 426 -22.14 -3.06 18.33
C ALA A 426 -23.51 -2.43 17.98
N ASP A 427 -23.80 -2.21 16.69
CA ASP A 427 -25.10 -1.71 16.26
C ASP A 427 -26.10 -2.86 16.13
N SER A 428 -27.21 -2.73 16.87
CA SER A 428 -28.34 -3.66 16.78
C SER A 428 -29.13 -3.50 15.48
N ASP A 429 -29.05 -2.34 14.81
CA ASP A 429 -29.75 -2.07 13.56
C ASP A 429 -28.90 -2.41 12.33
N ASP A 430 -29.39 -3.35 11.54
CA ASP A 430 -28.79 -3.78 10.27
C ASP A 430 -28.94 -2.74 9.13
N THR A 431 -29.61 -1.60 9.34
CA THR A 431 -29.93 -0.63 8.27
C THR A 431 -28.67 -0.11 7.58
N PHE A 432 -27.61 0.17 8.33
CA PHE A 432 -26.33 0.59 7.75
C PHE A 432 -25.72 -0.50 6.87
N LEU A 433 -25.64 -1.74 7.38
CA LEU A 433 -25.02 -2.84 6.67
C LEU A 433 -25.82 -3.23 5.41
N ARG A 434 -27.16 -3.16 5.48
CA ARG A 434 -28.05 -3.29 4.30
C ARG A 434 -27.76 -2.19 3.26
N GLU A 435 -27.79 -0.93 3.67
CA GLU A 435 -27.55 0.21 2.78
C GLU A 435 -26.18 0.08 2.08
N LEU A 436 -25.14 -0.33 2.83
CA LEU A 436 -23.79 -0.53 2.33
C LEU A 436 -23.73 -1.59 1.21
N CYS A 437 -24.30 -2.79 1.45
CA CYS A 437 -24.37 -3.87 0.46
C CYS A 437 -25.21 -3.51 -0.77
N GLU A 438 -26.36 -2.88 -0.53
CA GLU A 438 -27.31 -2.52 -1.58
C GLU A 438 -26.77 -1.42 -2.49
N ASN A 439 -25.99 -0.46 -1.99
CA ASN A 439 -25.77 0.78 -2.73
C ASN A 439 -24.32 1.27 -2.80
N HIS A 440 -23.46 0.93 -1.84
CA HIS A 440 -22.21 1.66 -1.64
C HIS A 440 -20.92 0.85 -1.82
N ILE A 441 -21.02 -0.47 -2.04
CA ILE A 441 -19.88 -1.34 -2.35
C ILE A 441 -19.67 -1.44 -3.87
N SER A 442 -18.41 -1.35 -4.31
CA SER A 442 -17.97 -1.49 -5.71
C SER A 442 -17.58 -2.94 -6.10
N GLY A 443 -17.94 -3.91 -5.26
CA GLY A 443 -17.60 -5.34 -5.39
C GLY A 443 -16.79 -5.86 -4.21
N GLN A 444 -15.93 -5.02 -3.63
CA GLN A 444 -15.07 -5.36 -2.50
C GLN A 444 -15.37 -4.47 -1.30
N LEU A 445 -15.65 -5.09 -0.15
CA LEU A 445 -15.71 -4.39 1.12
C LEU A 445 -14.36 -4.48 1.83
N ARG A 446 -13.72 -3.33 1.98
CA ARG A 446 -12.43 -3.18 2.64
C ARG A 446 -12.61 -3.15 4.16
N VAL A 447 -12.05 -4.13 4.86
CA VAL A 447 -12.12 -4.24 6.32
C VAL A 447 -10.73 -4.53 6.86
N ALA A 448 -10.39 -3.97 8.03
CA ALA A 448 -9.05 -4.07 8.58
C ALA A 448 -9.06 -4.79 9.94
N PRO A 449 -9.14 -6.15 9.95
CA PRO A 449 -8.87 -6.93 11.15
C PRO A 449 -7.39 -6.84 11.56
N GLU A 450 -6.47 -6.59 10.60
CA GLU A 450 -5.01 -6.49 10.74
C GLU A 450 -4.31 -7.78 11.16
N HIS A 451 -4.93 -8.60 12.00
CA HIS A 451 -4.44 -9.90 12.42
C HIS A 451 -5.60 -10.83 12.81
N ILE A 452 -5.32 -12.09 13.11
CA ILE A 452 -6.32 -13.08 13.59
C ILE A 452 -5.99 -13.65 14.97
N SER A 453 -4.73 -13.62 15.39
CA SER A 453 -4.36 -14.03 16.75
C SER A 453 -4.74 -12.95 17.78
N ASP A 454 -5.53 -13.35 18.78
CA ASP A 454 -5.97 -12.47 19.87
C ASP A 454 -4.80 -11.89 20.67
N ASN A 455 -3.66 -12.60 20.76
CA ASN A 455 -2.46 -12.09 21.41
C ASN A 455 -1.92 -10.84 20.69
N VAL A 456 -1.85 -10.90 19.36
CA VAL A 456 -1.39 -9.77 18.53
C VAL A 456 -2.46 -8.66 18.50
N LEU A 457 -3.74 -9.01 18.38
CA LEU A 457 -4.86 -8.07 18.38
C LEU A 457 -4.93 -7.26 19.68
N LYS A 458 -4.64 -7.88 20.83
CA LYS A 458 -4.50 -7.19 22.12
C LYS A 458 -3.41 -6.11 22.08
N MET A 459 -2.25 -6.43 21.51
CA MET A 459 -1.17 -5.44 21.34
C MET A 459 -1.57 -4.32 20.38
N MET A 460 -2.29 -4.65 19.30
CA MET A 460 -2.80 -3.69 18.32
C MET A 460 -3.93 -2.78 18.84
N GLY A 461 -4.59 -3.11 19.96
CA GLY A 461 -5.79 -2.40 20.41
C GLY A 461 -7.01 -2.69 19.51
N LYS A 462 -7.11 -3.92 19.01
CA LYS A 462 -8.18 -4.41 18.13
C LYS A 462 -9.04 -5.46 18.86
N PRO A 463 -10.33 -5.59 18.51
CA PRO A 463 -11.21 -6.62 19.09
C PRO A 463 -10.69 -8.03 18.78
N SER A 464 -11.18 -9.04 19.51
CA SER A 464 -10.84 -10.43 19.24
C SER A 464 -11.33 -10.90 17.86
N ASN A 465 -10.71 -11.95 17.35
CA ASN A 465 -11.05 -12.52 16.03
C ASN A 465 -12.51 -12.99 15.94
N ASP A 466 -13.09 -13.45 17.04
CA ASP A 466 -14.50 -13.86 17.10
C ASP A 466 -15.46 -12.75 16.63
N VAL A 467 -15.14 -11.48 16.94
CA VAL A 467 -15.95 -10.33 16.49
C VAL A 467 -15.87 -10.17 14.98
N TYR A 468 -14.69 -10.40 14.39
CA TYR A 468 -14.50 -10.34 12.95
C TYR A 468 -15.19 -11.51 12.24
N MET A 469 -15.08 -12.73 12.77
CA MET A 469 -15.80 -13.90 12.23
C MET A 469 -17.32 -13.72 12.31
N ALA A 470 -17.83 -13.17 13.42
CA ALA A 470 -19.24 -12.82 13.55
C ALA A 470 -19.68 -11.75 12.53
N PHE A 471 -18.83 -10.76 12.28
CA PHE A 471 -19.07 -9.76 11.22
C PHE A 471 -19.14 -10.40 9.84
N LEU A 472 -18.20 -11.28 9.46
CA LEU A 472 -18.22 -11.98 8.18
C LEU A 472 -19.52 -12.76 7.98
N ASN A 473 -19.99 -13.45 9.02
CA ASN A 473 -21.26 -14.18 8.98
C ASN A 473 -22.47 -13.25 8.82
N ARG A 474 -22.52 -12.14 9.58
CA ARG A 474 -23.59 -11.13 9.49
C ARG A 474 -23.61 -10.47 8.11
N TYR A 475 -22.45 -10.07 7.61
CA TYR A 475 -22.27 -9.51 6.27
C TYR A 475 -22.73 -10.48 5.18
N ALA A 476 -22.27 -11.74 5.21
CA ALA A 476 -22.63 -12.75 4.21
C ALA A 476 -24.15 -12.99 4.15
N LYS A 477 -24.81 -13.06 5.31
CA LYS A 477 -26.27 -13.21 5.41
C LYS A 477 -27.03 -12.04 4.78
N ILE A 478 -26.55 -10.81 4.98
CA ILE A 478 -27.19 -9.60 4.43
C ILE A 478 -26.88 -9.46 2.94
N ASN A 479 -25.61 -9.63 2.54
CA ASN A 479 -25.19 -9.52 1.15
C ASN A 479 -25.92 -10.52 0.24
N LYS A 480 -26.13 -11.77 0.72
CA LYS A 480 -26.89 -12.80 -0.02
C LYS A 480 -28.30 -12.33 -0.41
N LYS A 481 -28.94 -11.48 0.40
CA LYS A 481 -30.28 -10.93 0.10
C LYS A 481 -30.26 -9.93 -1.06
N THR A 482 -29.12 -9.32 -1.35
CA THR A 482 -28.97 -8.36 -2.45
C THR A 482 -28.79 -9.05 -3.81
N GLY A 483 -28.47 -10.35 -3.83
CA GLY A 483 -28.15 -11.11 -5.05
C GLY A 483 -26.82 -10.71 -5.70
N LYS A 484 -25.97 -9.93 -5.03
CA LYS A 484 -24.69 -9.45 -5.57
C LYS A 484 -23.52 -10.31 -5.07
N GLU A 485 -22.60 -10.58 -5.99
CA GLU A 485 -21.30 -11.19 -5.68
C GLU A 485 -20.35 -10.11 -5.13
N GLN A 486 -20.38 -9.91 -3.81
CA GLN A 486 -19.52 -8.96 -3.10
C GLN A 486 -18.74 -9.69 -2.01
N PHE A 487 -17.46 -9.38 -1.88
CA PHE A 487 -16.57 -10.06 -0.94
C PHE A 487 -15.84 -9.09 -0.02
N VAL A 488 -15.53 -9.55 1.19
CA VAL A 488 -14.72 -8.81 2.15
C VAL A 488 -13.25 -9.05 1.85
N VAL A 489 -12.48 -7.98 1.76
CA VAL A 489 -11.02 -8.01 1.59
C VAL A 489 -10.37 -7.53 2.88
N PRO A 490 -9.67 -8.41 3.65
CA PRO A 490 -9.00 -8.01 4.86
C PRO A 490 -7.66 -7.33 4.54
N TYR A 491 -7.37 -6.27 5.28
CA TYR A 491 -6.01 -5.78 5.45
C TYR A 491 -5.35 -6.56 6.57
N LEU A 492 -4.20 -7.18 6.26
CA LEU A 492 -3.42 -8.01 7.16
C LEU A 492 -2.01 -7.43 7.31
N MET A 493 -1.51 -7.48 8.53
CA MET A 493 -0.21 -6.94 8.92
C MET A 493 0.68 -8.06 9.47
N SER A 494 1.87 -8.24 8.89
CA SER A 494 2.92 -9.12 9.44
C SER A 494 3.79 -8.40 10.46
N SER A 495 4.45 -9.17 11.32
CA SER A 495 5.59 -8.71 12.14
C SER A 495 5.30 -7.57 13.12
N HIS A 496 4.04 -7.41 13.53
CA HIS A 496 3.67 -6.49 14.61
C HIS A 496 4.21 -6.99 15.97
N PRO A 497 4.49 -6.10 16.95
CA PRO A 497 4.73 -6.50 18.33
C PRO A 497 3.69 -7.52 18.84
N GLY A 498 4.16 -8.59 19.46
CA GLY A 498 3.36 -9.74 19.90
C GLY A 498 3.24 -10.88 18.88
N SER A 499 3.62 -10.67 17.61
CA SER A 499 3.55 -11.70 16.56
C SER A 499 4.80 -12.57 16.56
N THR A 500 4.74 -13.75 17.20
CA THR A 500 5.80 -14.76 17.02
C THR A 500 5.56 -15.56 15.74
N MET A 501 6.46 -16.50 15.42
CA MET A 501 6.23 -17.39 14.28
C MET A 501 4.98 -18.27 14.45
N LYS A 502 4.57 -18.57 15.69
CA LYS A 502 3.32 -19.29 15.96
C LYS A 502 2.11 -18.51 15.42
N GLU A 503 1.98 -17.24 15.79
CA GLU A 503 0.88 -16.39 15.33
C GLU A 503 0.96 -16.09 13.83
N ALA A 504 2.16 -16.00 13.26
CA ALA A 504 2.34 -15.85 11.81
C ALA A 504 1.89 -17.08 11.02
N ILE A 505 2.15 -18.30 11.52
CA ILE A 505 1.67 -19.54 10.91
C ILE A 505 0.15 -19.63 11.04
N GLU A 506 -0.42 -19.30 12.21
CA GLU A 506 -1.87 -19.23 12.43
C GLU A 506 -2.55 -18.31 11.40
N LEU A 507 -1.93 -17.14 11.14
CA LEU A 507 -2.41 -16.21 10.11
C LEU A 507 -2.34 -16.79 8.70
N ALA A 508 -1.29 -17.56 8.37
CA ALA A 508 -1.18 -18.23 7.08
C ALA A 508 -2.25 -19.31 6.88
N GLU A 509 -2.57 -20.08 7.93
CA GLU A 509 -3.66 -21.04 7.93
C GLU A 509 -5.01 -20.36 7.72
N TYR A 510 -5.24 -19.21 8.37
CA TYR A 510 -6.43 -18.40 8.11
C TYR A 510 -6.52 -17.93 6.65
N VAL A 511 -5.41 -17.43 6.07
CA VAL A 511 -5.37 -17.01 4.66
C VAL A 511 -5.65 -18.19 3.71
N ARG A 512 -5.14 -19.39 4.03
CA ARG A 512 -5.46 -20.62 3.30
C ARG A 512 -6.96 -20.88 3.28
N ASP A 513 -7.60 -20.79 4.44
CA ASP A 513 -9.01 -21.14 4.64
C ASP A 513 -9.96 -20.10 4.05
N MET A 514 -9.53 -18.82 3.98
CA MET A 514 -10.25 -17.74 3.32
C MET A 514 -10.44 -17.97 1.81
N GLY A 515 -9.61 -18.80 1.17
CA GLY A 515 -9.78 -19.24 -0.22
C GLY A 515 -9.15 -18.33 -1.29
N TYR A 516 -8.59 -17.18 -0.92
CA TYR A 516 -7.79 -16.34 -1.81
C TYR A 516 -6.58 -15.76 -1.07
N ILE A 517 -5.59 -15.26 -1.81
CA ILE A 517 -4.38 -14.70 -1.23
C ILE A 517 -4.37 -13.18 -1.41
N PRO A 518 -4.23 -12.41 -0.31
CA PRO A 518 -4.03 -10.98 -0.40
C PRO A 518 -2.75 -10.63 -1.17
N GLU A 519 -2.90 -9.85 -2.23
CA GLU A 519 -1.76 -9.27 -2.95
C GLU A 519 -1.09 -8.17 -2.10
N GLN A 520 -1.90 -7.40 -1.38
CA GLN A 520 -1.46 -6.31 -0.52
C GLN A 520 -1.32 -6.81 0.91
N VAL A 521 -0.09 -7.14 1.29
CA VAL A 521 0.28 -7.47 2.67
C VAL A 521 1.17 -6.35 3.18
N GLN A 522 0.83 -5.82 4.35
CA GLN A 522 1.64 -4.80 5.00
C GLN A 522 2.55 -5.44 6.05
N ASP A 523 3.81 -5.01 6.07
CA ASP A 523 4.70 -5.34 7.18
C ASP A 523 4.62 -4.22 8.23
N PHE A 524 4.69 -4.55 9.52
CA PHE A 524 4.58 -3.55 10.58
C PHE A 524 5.69 -2.50 10.45
N TYR A 525 5.24 -1.24 10.35
CA TYR A 525 6.08 -0.07 10.15
C TYR A 525 6.21 0.71 11.46
N PRO A 526 7.40 0.77 12.08
CA PRO A 526 7.62 1.51 13.32
C PRO A 526 7.67 3.03 13.09
N THR A 527 6.54 3.62 12.70
CA THR A 527 6.40 5.08 12.52
C THR A 527 6.51 5.80 13.87
N PRO A 528 7.15 6.96 13.97
CA PRO A 528 7.34 7.65 15.24
C PRO A 528 6.03 7.91 15.99
N SER A 529 6.12 7.93 17.32
CA SER A 529 5.03 8.29 18.22
C SER A 529 3.75 7.46 18.12
N THR A 530 3.91 6.13 18.08
CA THR A 530 2.80 5.17 18.26
C THR A 530 3.13 4.17 19.38
N LEU A 531 2.10 3.64 20.05
CA LEU A 531 2.26 2.60 21.09
C LEU A 531 3.00 1.38 20.53
N SER A 532 2.68 0.96 19.30
CA SER A 532 3.34 -0.18 18.66
C SER A 532 4.81 0.09 18.36
N THR A 533 5.18 1.31 17.99
CA THR A 533 6.59 1.69 17.82
C THR A 533 7.33 1.70 19.15
N CYS A 534 6.70 2.20 20.21
CA CYS A 534 7.25 2.12 21.56
C CYS A 534 7.50 0.66 21.96
N MET A 535 6.50 -0.22 21.80
CA MET A 535 6.66 -1.65 22.04
C MET A 535 7.79 -2.25 21.21
N TYR A 536 7.83 -1.92 19.90
CA TYR A 536 8.86 -2.37 18.98
C TYR A 536 10.27 -2.01 19.47
N TYR A 537 10.50 -0.78 19.91
CA TYR A 537 11.80 -0.30 20.35
C TYR A 537 12.21 -0.78 21.75
N THR A 538 11.27 -0.75 22.71
CA THR A 538 11.59 -1.02 24.12
C THR A 538 11.50 -2.50 24.45
N GLY A 539 10.64 -3.25 23.76
CA GLY A 539 10.26 -4.62 24.13
C GLY A 539 9.29 -4.67 25.32
N TYR A 540 8.64 -3.54 25.66
CA TYR A 540 7.68 -3.44 26.75
C TYR A 540 6.38 -2.78 26.26
N ASP A 541 5.24 -3.26 26.74
CA ASP A 541 3.97 -2.54 26.61
C ASP A 541 4.02 -1.31 27.54
N PRO A 542 4.05 -0.07 27.02
CA PRO A 542 4.17 1.11 27.86
C PRO A 542 2.97 1.33 28.81
N ARG A 543 1.85 0.62 28.60
CA ARG A 543 0.65 0.69 29.45
C ARG A 543 0.79 -0.13 30.73
N THR A 544 1.49 -1.27 30.65
CA THR A 544 1.56 -2.27 31.73
C THR A 544 2.99 -2.58 32.18
N MET A 545 3.98 -2.15 31.40
CA MET A 545 5.41 -2.50 31.52
C MET A 545 5.69 -4.00 31.41
N GLU A 546 4.75 -4.79 30.89
CA GLU A 546 4.96 -6.21 30.57
C GLU A 546 5.87 -6.36 29.35
N LYS A 547 6.69 -7.42 29.33
CA LYS A 547 7.55 -7.71 28.18
C LYS A 547 6.71 -8.14 26.97
N VAL A 548 7.06 -7.60 25.80
CA VAL A 548 6.42 -7.88 24.52
C VAL A 548 7.47 -8.39 23.53
N TYR A 549 7.19 -9.54 22.91
CA TYR A 549 8.03 -10.05 21.83
C TYR A 549 7.93 -9.16 20.59
N THR A 550 9.05 -8.87 19.92
CA THR A 550 9.08 -8.00 18.74
C THR A 550 9.93 -8.62 17.64
N PRO A 551 9.35 -8.89 16.45
CA PRO A 551 10.12 -9.36 15.30
C PRO A 551 11.06 -8.25 14.81
N ARG A 552 12.37 -8.46 14.99
CA ARG A 552 13.41 -7.48 14.59
C ARG A 552 14.31 -7.99 13.48
N SER A 553 14.56 -9.30 13.44
CA SER A 553 15.43 -9.90 12.44
C SER A 553 14.82 -9.70 11.04
N PRO A 554 15.56 -9.13 10.07
CA PRO A 554 15.07 -9.01 8.69
C PRO A 554 14.63 -10.36 8.11
N HIS A 555 15.32 -11.45 8.48
CA HIS A 555 15.00 -12.80 8.05
C HIS A 555 13.69 -13.31 8.65
N GLU A 556 13.48 -13.09 9.95
CA GLU A 556 12.23 -13.46 10.62
C GLU A 556 11.04 -12.68 10.06
N LYS A 557 11.19 -11.37 9.88
CA LYS A 557 10.16 -10.53 9.24
C LYS A 557 9.86 -10.99 7.81
N ALA A 558 10.89 -11.36 7.05
CA ALA A 558 10.71 -11.92 5.71
C ALA A 558 9.94 -13.25 5.73
N MET A 559 10.23 -14.14 6.68
CA MET A 559 9.47 -15.39 6.89
C MET A 559 8.00 -15.13 7.25
N GLN A 560 7.73 -14.25 8.22
CA GLN A 560 6.34 -13.91 8.59
C GLN A 560 5.56 -13.30 7.41
N ARG A 561 6.20 -12.42 6.65
CA ARG A 561 5.60 -11.85 5.44
C ARG A 561 5.35 -12.91 4.36
N ALA A 562 6.32 -13.79 4.14
CA ALA A 562 6.25 -14.87 3.16
C ALA A 562 5.10 -15.84 3.46
N LEU A 563 4.83 -16.11 4.74
CA LEU A 563 3.73 -16.95 5.22
C LEU A 563 2.34 -16.44 4.79
N ILE A 564 2.11 -15.12 4.77
CA ILE A 564 0.82 -14.56 4.31
C ILE A 564 0.66 -14.74 2.79
N GLN A 565 1.77 -14.76 2.04
CA GLN A 565 1.80 -14.92 0.58
C GLN A 565 2.41 -16.27 0.17
N TYR A 566 2.04 -17.33 0.89
CA TYR A 566 2.73 -18.63 0.83
C TYR A 566 2.66 -19.33 -0.54
N ARG A 567 1.69 -19.01 -1.41
CA ARG A 567 1.64 -19.57 -2.78
C ARG A 567 2.59 -18.90 -3.75
N ASN A 568 3.20 -17.76 -3.41
CA ASN A 568 4.21 -17.16 -4.27
C ASN A 568 5.41 -18.12 -4.35
N PRO A 569 5.79 -18.63 -5.54
CA PRO A 569 6.90 -19.57 -5.69
C PRO A 569 8.24 -19.06 -5.16
N GLU A 570 8.44 -17.73 -5.15
CA GLU A 570 9.64 -17.06 -4.60
C GLU A 570 9.72 -17.17 -3.07
N ASN A 571 8.58 -17.28 -2.39
CA ASN A 571 8.49 -17.36 -0.94
C ASN A 571 8.70 -18.78 -0.40
N TYR A 572 8.78 -19.78 -1.28
CA TYR A 572 8.73 -21.20 -0.90
C TYR A 572 9.76 -21.60 0.16
N GLU A 573 11.03 -21.22 -0.02
CA GLU A 573 12.09 -21.61 0.91
C GLU A 573 11.90 -20.95 2.28
N LEU A 574 11.49 -19.68 2.32
CA LEU A 574 11.19 -18.96 3.57
C LEU A 574 10.00 -19.59 4.31
N VAL A 575 8.94 -19.95 3.58
CA VAL A 575 7.77 -20.62 4.17
C VAL A 575 8.15 -21.99 4.70
N LYS A 576 8.89 -22.77 3.92
CA LYS A 576 9.35 -24.10 4.33
C LYS A 576 10.23 -24.02 5.58
N GLU A 577 11.17 -23.08 5.63
CA GLU A 577 12.00 -22.83 6.79
C GLU A 577 11.17 -22.47 8.03
N ALA A 578 10.22 -21.53 7.89
CA ALA A 578 9.33 -21.13 8.97
C ALA A 578 8.53 -22.32 9.53
N LEU A 579 8.00 -23.17 8.66
CA LEU A 579 7.23 -24.35 9.04
C LEU A 579 8.10 -25.41 9.74
N LEU A 580 9.26 -25.76 9.16
CA LEU A 580 10.14 -26.79 9.72
C LEU A 580 10.74 -26.38 11.07
N SER A 581 11.19 -25.13 11.19
CA SER A 581 11.74 -24.59 12.44
C SER A 581 10.72 -24.52 13.58
N ASN A 582 9.43 -24.56 13.27
CA ASN A 582 8.34 -24.54 14.24
C ASN A 582 7.59 -25.88 14.34
N GLY A 583 8.16 -26.97 13.80
CA GLY A 583 7.59 -28.31 13.89
C GLY A 583 6.27 -28.50 13.13
N ARG A 584 5.94 -27.60 12.19
CA ARG A 584 4.71 -27.61 11.39
C ARG A 584 4.89 -28.27 10.02
N SER A 585 5.56 -29.42 9.99
CA SER A 585 5.72 -30.21 8.76
C SER A 585 4.40 -30.79 8.24
N ASP A 586 3.36 -30.85 9.07
CA ASP A 586 1.97 -31.16 8.71
C ASP A 586 1.41 -30.21 7.64
N LEU A 587 1.88 -28.95 7.62
CA LEU A 587 1.48 -27.96 6.63
C LEU A 587 2.23 -28.09 5.29
N ILE A 588 3.08 -29.11 5.13
CA ILE A 588 3.82 -29.40 3.90
C ILE A 588 3.29 -30.69 3.27
N GLY A 589 2.49 -30.57 2.22
CA GLY A 589 1.78 -31.71 1.63
C GLY A 589 0.94 -31.31 0.42
N PHE A 590 0.27 -32.29 -0.18
CA PHE A 590 -0.61 -32.06 -1.34
C PHE A 590 -2.08 -31.92 -0.93
N ASP A 591 -2.39 -32.06 0.36
CA ASP A 591 -3.75 -31.96 0.88
C ASP A 591 -4.21 -30.50 0.98
N ARG A 592 -5.53 -30.31 1.05
CA ARG A 592 -6.16 -28.97 1.10
C ARG A 592 -5.77 -28.14 2.33
N HIS A 593 -5.41 -28.80 3.43
CA HIS A 593 -4.97 -28.14 4.66
C HIS A 593 -3.49 -27.73 4.62
N CYS A 594 -2.70 -28.20 3.65
CA CYS A 594 -1.30 -27.81 3.55
C CYS A 594 -1.15 -26.39 2.98
N LEU A 595 -0.12 -25.67 3.43
CA LEU A 595 0.26 -24.38 2.87
C LEU A 595 1.08 -24.56 1.60
N ILE A 596 2.10 -25.43 1.63
CA ILE A 596 3.02 -25.62 0.50
C ILE A 596 3.15 -27.09 0.11
N PRO A 597 3.31 -27.42 -1.18
CA PRO A 597 3.60 -28.78 -1.59
C PRO A 597 5.05 -29.17 -1.24
N PRO A 598 5.35 -30.45 -1.01
CA PRO A 598 6.71 -30.92 -0.90
C PRO A 598 7.44 -30.73 -2.25
N ARG A 599 8.48 -29.89 -2.31
CA ARG A 599 9.46 -29.91 -3.38
C ARG A 599 10.45 -31.02 -3.03
N LYS A 600 10.64 -31.98 -3.95
CA LYS A 600 11.67 -33.02 -3.79
C LYS A 600 13.01 -32.34 -3.48
N MET A 601 13.61 -32.63 -2.32
CA MET A 601 15.06 -32.63 -2.20
C MET A 601 15.59 -33.61 -3.24
N ALA A 602 16.72 -33.28 -3.86
CA ALA A 602 17.34 -34.12 -4.88
C ALA A 602 17.64 -35.55 -4.34
N ALA A 603 16.68 -36.43 -4.55
CA ALA A 603 16.85 -37.87 -4.78
C ALA A 603 15.95 -38.19 -5.97
N ARG A 604 16.36 -37.71 -7.15
CA ARG A 604 15.73 -38.02 -8.45
C ARG A 604 16.66 -38.97 -9.19
N GLY A 605 16.50 -40.25 -8.90
CA GLY A 605 16.82 -41.34 -9.82
C GLY A 605 15.67 -42.33 -9.72
N GLU A 606 15.08 -42.69 -10.85
CA GLU A 606 14.28 -43.91 -11.01
C GLU A 606 12.92 -44.00 -10.30
N ARG A 607 11.86 -43.42 -10.91
CA ARG A 607 10.50 -44.04 -10.90
C ARG A 607 9.49 -43.40 -11.86
N PHE A 608 9.91 -42.93 -13.03
CA PHE A 608 8.97 -42.38 -14.04
C PHE A 608 9.10 -43.02 -15.42
N GLU A 609 9.26 -44.34 -15.46
CA GLU A 609 8.91 -45.15 -16.63
C GLU A 609 7.82 -46.13 -16.22
N LYS A 610 6.54 -45.76 -16.43
CA LYS A 610 5.40 -46.73 -16.52
C LYS A 610 4.05 -46.09 -16.89
N THR A 611 4.03 -45.01 -17.66
CA THR A 611 2.80 -44.60 -18.37
C THR A 611 3.18 -44.22 -19.79
N GLY A 612 2.77 -45.03 -20.77
CA GLY A 612 3.07 -44.86 -22.20
C GLY A 612 2.48 -43.60 -22.86
N LYS A 613 2.25 -42.52 -22.12
CA LYS A 613 1.83 -41.23 -22.67
C LYS A 613 3.05 -40.51 -23.23
N LYS A 614 3.09 -40.32 -24.55
CA LYS A 614 4.09 -39.47 -25.24
C LYS A 614 3.99 -38.05 -24.68
N ARG A 615 5.01 -37.62 -23.93
CA ARG A 615 5.10 -36.30 -23.31
C ARG A 615 5.84 -35.34 -24.22
N LYS A 616 5.63 -34.05 -24.00
CA LYS A 616 6.31 -32.94 -24.68
C LYS A 616 7.83 -33.03 -24.53
N GLY A 617 8.55 -32.78 -25.62
CA GLY A 617 10.00 -32.96 -25.68
C GLY A 617 10.44 -34.35 -26.13
N ILE A 618 9.52 -35.26 -26.49
CA ILE A 618 9.78 -36.63 -26.96
C ILE A 618 9.26 -36.78 -28.39
N PRO A 619 9.96 -37.52 -29.28
CA PRO A 619 9.48 -37.77 -30.65
C PRO A 619 8.09 -38.41 -30.71
N GLY A 620 7.25 -37.91 -31.62
CA GLY A 620 5.87 -38.34 -31.82
C GLY A 620 4.84 -37.68 -30.90
N TYR A 621 5.23 -36.67 -30.11
CA TYR A 621 4.31 -35.86 -29.31
C TYR A 621 3.27 -35.12 -30.16
N ILE A 622 3.69 -34.48 -31.26
CA ILE A 622 2.80 -33.75 -32.17
C ILE A 622 1.85 -34.70 -32.86
N LYS A 623 2.32 -35.89 -33.27
CA LYS A 623 1.45 -36.93 -33.85
C LYS A 623 0.36 -37.37 -32.86
N ALA A 624 0.74 -37.63 -31.61
CA ALA A 624 -0.21 -38.00 -30.55
C ALA A 624 -1.22 -36.88 -30.23
N ARG A 625 -0.77 -35.61 -30.21
CA ARG A 625 -1.63 -34.45 -29.99
C ARG A 625 -2.61 -34.21 -31.13
N LYS A 626 -2.17 -34.33 -32.39
CA LYS A 626 -3.05 -34.26 -33.57
C LYS A 626 -4.20 -35.25 -33.46
N THR A 627 -3.89 -36.53 -33.21
CA THR A 627 -4.93 -37.57 -33.04
C THR A 627 -5.88 -37.24 -31.90
N MET A 628 -5.36 -36.82 -30.75
CA MET A 628 -6.18 -36.48 -29.59
C MET A 628 -7.13 -35.30 -29.87
N TYR A 629 -6.63 -34.22 -30.49
CA TYR A 629 -7.48 -33.06 -30.80
C TYR A 629 -8.48 -33.35 -31.91
N ILE A 630 -8.14 -34.15 -32.92
CA ILE A 630 -9.11 -34.61 -33.94
C ILE A 630 -10.27 -35.36 -33.27
N VAL A 631 -9.97 -36.28 -32.35
CA VAL A 631 -10.98 -37.02 -31.60
C VAL A 631 -11.81 -36.07 -30.72
N ALA A 632 -11.16 -35.17 -29.98
CA ALA A 632 -11.85 -34.23 -29.10
C ALA A 632 -12.79 -33.28 -29.86
N VAL A 633 -12.35 -32.74 -31.00
CA VAL A 633 -13.17 -31.88 -31.87
C VAL A 633 -14.34 -32.66 -32.46
N SER A 634 -14.11 -33.89 -32.91
CA SER A 634 -15.17 -34.75 -33.47
C SER A 634 -16.24 -35.06 -32.43
N ILE A 635 -15.83 -35.40 -31.20
CA ILE A 635 -16.75 -35.64 -30.07
C ILE A 635 -17.50 -34.35 -29.69
N GLY A 636 -16.80 -33.21 -29.60
CA GLY A 636 -17.41 -31.92 -29.28
C GLY A 636 -18.48 -31.52 -30.29
N LEU A 637 -18.20 -31.66 -31.59
CA LEU A 637 -19.17 -31.40 -32.65
C LEU A 637 -20.36 -32.35 -32.59
N ALA A 638 -20.13 -33.63 -32.31
CA ALA A 638 -21.21 -34.61 -32.14
C ALA A 638 -22.12 -34.26 -30.95
N ILE A 639 -21.55 -33.83 -29.82
CA ILE A 639 -22.31 -33.40 -28.64
C ILE A 639 -23.13 -32.14 -28.94
N VAL A 640 -22.53 -31.14 -29.60
CA VAL A 640 -23.23 -29.91 -30.01
C VAL A 640 -24.41 -30.25 -30.93
N ALA A 641 -24.19 -31.11 -31.93
CA ALA A 641 -25.23 -31.58 -32.83
C ALA A 641 -26.33 -32.35 -32.10
N ALA A 642 -25.96 -33.24 -31.16
CA ALA A 642 -26.91 -34.01 -30.37
C ALA A 642 -27.83 -33.11 -29.53
N PHE A 643 -27.28 -32.13 -28.81
CA PHE A 643 -28.07 -31.16 -28.06
C PHE A 643 -29.00 -30.34 -28.96
N PHE A 644 -28.48 -29.86 -30.10
CA PHE A 644 -29.25 -29.04 -31.02
C PHE A 644 -30.40 -29.81 -31.69
N VAL A 645 -30.12 -31.01 -32.20
CA VAL A 645 -31.12 -31.87 -32.88
C VAL A 645 -32.15 -32.39 -31.87
N THR A 646 -31.73 -32.79 -30.67
CA THR A 646 -32.65 -33.23 -29.61
C THR A 646 -33.58 -32.08 -29.19
N GLY A 647 -33.06 -30.86 -29.07
CA GLY A 647 -33.88 -29.67 -28.81
C GLY A 647 -34.90 -29.39 -29.90
N LEU A 648 -34.51 -29.53 -31.16
CA LEU A 648 -35.41 -29.37 -32.31
C LEU A 648 -36.53 -30.44 -32.33
N ILE A 649 -36.21 -31.70 -32.05
CA ILE A 649 -37.18 -32.81 -32.06
C ILE A 649 -38.18 -32.67 -30.91
N LEU A 650 -37.69 -32.40 -29.69
CA LEU A 650 -38.54 -32.35 -28.49
C LEU A 650 -39.39 -31.08 -28.43
N CYS A 651 -38.81 -29.92 -28.75
CA CYS A 651 -39.48 -28.64 -28.55
C CYS A 651 -40.13 -28.10 -29.83
N LYS A 652 -39.85 -28.70 -31.00
CA LYS A 652 -40.32 -28.23 -32.33
C LYS A 652 -40.02 -26.75 -32.62
N THR A 653 -39.10 -26.15 -31.89
CA THR A 653 -38.65 -24.75 -32.04
C THR A 653 -37.16 -24.65 -31.73
N ARG A 654 -36.47 -23.67 -32.32
CA ARG A 654 -35.06 -23.36 -32.03
C ARG A 654 -34.88 -22.56 -30.74
N ASN A 655 -35.95 -22.00 -30.19
CA ASN A 655 -35.91 -21.20 -28.96
C ASN A 655 -36.11 -22.09 -27.73
N ASN A 656 -35.15 -22.96 -27.46
CA ASN A 656 -35.21 -23.90 -26.33
C ASN A 656 -33.88 -23.97 -25.56
N LEU A 657 -33.94 -24.49 -24.34
CA LEU A 657 -32.77 -24.61 -23.43
C LEU A 657 -31.66 -25.50 -24.00
N LEU A 658 -31.97 -26.54 -24.77
CA LEU A 658 -30.97 -27.44 -25.37
C LEU A 658 -30.19 -26.74 -26.50
N THR A 659 -30.81 -25.81 -27.22
CA THR A 659 -30.13 -24.93 -28.17
C THR A 659 -29.17 -23.97 -27.47
N VAL A 660 -29.53 -23.43 -26.30
CA VAL A 660 -28.60 -22.62 -25.48
C VAL A 660 -27.41 -23.48 -24.99
N MET A 661 -27.67 -24.71 -24.54
CA MET A 661 -26.61 -25.64 -24.15
C MET A 661 -25.70 -25.99 -25.32
N ALA A 662 -26.25 -26.21 -26.51
CA ALA A 662 -25.46 -26.45 -27.72
C ALA A 662 -24.52 -25.26 -28.01
N ILE A 663 -25.01 -24.01 -27.92
CA ILE A 663 -24.20 -22.80 -28.11
C ILE A 663 -23.07 -22.71 -27.07
N LEU A 664 -23.36 -22.97 -25.80
CA LEU A 664 -22.33 -22.94 -24.74
C LEU A 664 -21.24 -24.00 -24.97
N MET A 665 -21.61 -25.17 -25.50
CA MET A 665 -20.68 -26.27 -25.80
C MET A 665 -19.83 -26.04 -27.06
N VAL A 666 -20.14 -25.02 -27.88
CA VAL A 666 -19.28 -24.60 -29.00
C VAL A 666 -17.96 -24.04 -28.49
N LEU A 667 -17.95 -23.30 -27.37
CA LEU A 667 -16.74 -22.65 -26.83
C LEU A 667 -15.59 -23.63 -26.52
N PRO A 668 -15.77 -24.72 -25.75
CA PRO A 668 -14.70 -25.68 -25.50
C PRO A 668 -14.27 -26.41 -26.78
N THR A 669 -15.21 -26.72 -27.68
CA THR A 669 -14.93 -27.36 -28.97
C THR A 669 -14.09 -26.45 -29.88
N ALA A 670 -14.41 -25.16 -29.93
CA ALA A 670 -13.66 -24.16 -30.67
C ALA A 670 -12.22 -24.02 -30.15
N LYS A 671 -12.02 -24.07 -28.83
CA LYS A 671 -10.67 -24.09 -28.23
C LYS A 671 -9.86 -25.29 -28.72
N PHE A 672 -10.42 -26.50 -28.65
CA PHE A 672 -9.73 -27.70 -29.16
C PHE A 672 -9.47 -27.65 -30.67
N ALA A 673 -10.36 -27.02 -31.45
CA ALA A 673 -10.17 -26.81 -32.88
C ALA A 673 -9.01 -25.84 -33.18
N VAL A 674 -8.87 -24.76 -32.41
CA VAL A 674 -7.71 -23.86 -32.51
C VAL A 674 -6.42 -24.63 -32.20
N ASP A 675 -6.38 -25.40 -31.11
CA ASP A 675 -5.21 -26.22 -30.75
C ASP A 675 -4.87 -27.26 -31.83
N LEU A 676 -5.88 -27.85 -32.48
CA LEU A 676 -5.70 -28.75 -33.63
C LEU A 676 -5.06 -28.03 -34.82
N ILE A 677 -5.57 -26.84 -35.18
CA ILE A 677 -5.03 -26.03 -36.28
C ILE A 677 -3.55 -25.70 -36.03
N MET A 678 -3.22 -25.31 -34.80
CA MET A 678 -1.83 -25.04 -34.41
C MET A 678 -0.96 -26.30 -34.55
N CYS A 679 -1.45 -27.47 -34.14
CA CYS A 679 -0.71 -28.71 -34.30
C CYS A 679 -0.53 -29.11 -35.77
N ILE A 680 -1.53 -28.89 -36.63
CA ILE A 680 -1.49 -29.21 -38.07
C ILE A 680 -0.32 -28.50 -38.75
N ALA A 681 -0.08 -27.23 -38.39
CA ALA A 681 1.04 -26.44 -38.91
C ALA A 681 2.44 -27.01 -38.54
N CYS A 682 2.53 -27.84 -37.49
CA CYS A 682 3.77 -28.46 -37.04
C CYS A 682 4.03 -29.79 -37.77
N ARG A 683 5.24 -29.98 -38.30
CA ARG A 683 5.72 -31.24 -38.88
C ARG A 683 6.43 -32.07 -37.79
N PRO A 684 6.01 -33.31 -37.50
CA PRO A 684 6.73 -34.20 -36.58
C PRO A 684 8.19 -34.39 -37.01
N VAL A 685 9.06 -34.71 -36.05
CA VAL A 685 10.45 -35.07 -36.37
C VAL A 685 10.46 -36.39 -37.15
N SER A 686 11.27 -36.49 -38.21
CA SER A 686 11.45 -37.75 -38.93
C SER A 686 12.37 -38.70 -38.16
N ASP A 687 12.18 -40.00 -38.34
CA ASP A 687 13.01 -41.02 -37.69
C ASP A 687 14.48 -40.88 -38.12
N GLU A 688 14.72 -40.58 -39.40
CA GLU A 688 16.07 -40.31 -39.94
C GLU A 688 16.76 -39.12 -39.26
N LEU A 689 16.05 -38.01 -39.03
CA LEU A 689 16.61 -36.84 -38.36
C LEU A 689 16.88 -37.11 -36.88
N TYR A 690 15.96 -37.82 -36.21
CA TYR A 690 16.15 -38.25 -34.83
C TYR A 690 17.41 -39.10 -34.68
N GLU A 691 17.57 -40.13 -35.51
CA GLU A 691 18.75 -41.01 -35.50
C GLU A 691 20.04 -40.24 -35.78
N ARG A 692 20.02 -39.29 -36.73
CA ARG A 692 21.19 -38.45 -37.03
C ARG A 692 21.60 -37.52 -35.88
N ILE A 693 20.64 -37.02 -35.09
CA ILE A 693 20.92 -36.17 -33.93
C ILE A 693 21.47 -37.01 -32.77
N GLU A 694 20.83 -38.13 -32.45
CA GLU A 694 21.29 -39.06 -31.41
C GLU A 694 22.65 -39.69 -31.74
N ALA A 695 22.97 -39.89 -33.03
CA ALA A 695 24.30 -40.33 -33.45
C ALA A 695 25.36 -39.22 -33.43
N ALA A 696 24.95 -37.95 -33.52
CA ALA A 696 25.86 -36.80 -33.50
C ALA A 696 26.26 -36.37 -32.09
N ASP A 697 25.43 -36.67 -31.09
CA ASP A 697 25.69 -36.40 -29.68
C ASP A 697 24.96 -37.41 -28.78
N ASP A 698 25.70 -38.01 -27.85
CA ASP A 698 25.15 -38.87 -26.80
C ASP A 698 25.31 -38.26 -25.40
N LYS A 699 25.83 -37.02 -25.31
CA LYS A 699 26.20 -36.38 -24.04
C LYS A 699 25.14 -35.39 -23.58
N PHE A 700 24.62 -34.52 -24.44
CA PHE A 700 23.78 -33.40 -24.04
C PHE A 700 22.28 -33.74 -23.97
N LEU A 701 21.49 -32.78 -23.48
CA LEU A 701 20.06 -32.99 -23.29
C LEU A 701 19.29 -32.68 -24.58
N HIS A 702 18.72 -33.72 -25.19
CA HIS A 702 17.90 -33.61 -26.39
C HIS A 702 16.40 -33.45 -26.08
N LYS A 703 15.74 -32.57 -26.83
CA LYS A 703 14.28 -32.37 -26.79
C LYS A 703 13.74 -32.16 -28.19
N TYR A 704 12.56 -32.74 -28.44
CA TYR A 704 11.96 -32.80 -29.77
C TYR A 704 10.55 -32.21 -29.79
N GLU A 705 10.15 -31.70 -30.96
CA GLU A 705 8.78 -31.27 -31.27
C GLU A 705 8.20 -30.26 -30.26
N CYS A 706 8.88 -29.14 -30.09
CA CYS A 706 8.58 -28.11 -29.10
C CYS A 706 7.97 -26.87 -29.77
N LEU A 707 6.76 -26.46 -29.36
CA LEU A 707 6.12 -25.23 -29.82
C LEU A 707 6.31 -24.12 -28.80
N PHE A 708 7.19 -23.15 -29.05
CA PHE A 708 7.46 -22.03 -28.16
C PHE A 708 6.53 -20.86 -28.48
N THR A 709 5.89 -20.28 -27.47
CA THR A 709 4.93 -19.16 -27.64
C THR A 709 5.43 -17.93 -26.89
N SER A 710 5.51 -16.79 -27.58
CA SER A 710 5.64 -15.47 -26.95
C SER A 710 4.35 -14.65 -27.13
N ARG A 711 4.30 -13.43 -26.55
CA ARG A 711 3.10 -12.57 -26.55
C ARG A 711 2.63 -12.17 -27.95
N GLU A 712 3.47 -12.27 -28.98
CA GLU A 712 3.12 -11.82 -30.33
C GLU A 712 3.21 -12.91 -31.40
N LYS A 713 4.02 -13.98 -31.22
CA LYS A 713 4.13 -15.07 -32.21
C LYS A 713 4.57 -16.41 -31.58
N ALA A 714 4.13 -17.52 -32.18
CA ALA A 714 4.60 -18.86 -31.85
C ALA A 714 5.69 -19.33 -32.83
N THR A 715 6.71 -20.01 -32.32
CA THR A 715 7.81 -20.61 -33.09
C THR A 715 7.86 -22.10 -32.82
N TYR A 716 7.67 -22.91 -33.86
CA TYR A 716 7.86 -24.35 -33.77
C TYR A 716 9.36 -24.69 -33.86
N VAL A 717 9.82 -25.59 -33.01
CA VAL A 717 11.20 -26.09 -32.96
C VAL A 717 11.13 -27.62 -33.07
N THR A 718 11.69 -28.14 -34.16
CA THR A 718 11.71 -29.58 -34.47
C THR A 718 12.61 -30.33 -33.49
N ALA A 719 13.81 -29.80 -33.22
CA ALA A 719 14.78 -30.41 -32.31
C ALA A 719 15.56 -29.34 -31.53
N LEU A 720 15.96 -29.67 -30.31
CA LEU A 720 16.65 -28.80 -29.37
C LEU A 720 17.73 -29.62 -28.65
N VAL A 721 18.97 -29.14 -28.69
CA VAL A 721 20.11 -29.71 -27.98
C VAL A 721 20.57 -28.69 -26.95
N ILE A 722 20.48 -29.04 -25.66
CA ILE A 722 20.80 -28.15 -24.54
C ILE A 722 22.11 -28.59 -23.91
N THR A 723 23.06 -27.66 -23.85
CA THR A 723 24.34 -27.82 -23.14
C THR A 723 24.37 -26.94 -21.89
N PRO A 724 25.41 -27.03 -21.03
CA PRO A 724 25.51 -26.17 -19.84
C PRO A 724 25.55 -24.67 -20.16
N HIS A 725 25.91 -24.28 -21.38
CA HIS A 725 26.14 -22.88 -21.77
C HIS A 725 25.41 -22.45 -23.04
N ALA A 726 24.75 -23.36 -23.75
CA ALA A 726 24.08 -23.05 -25.01
C ALA A 726 22.81 -23.89 -25.22
N VAL A 727 21.89 -23.33 -25.99
CA VAL A 727 20.70 -24.00 -26.49
C VAL A 727 20.71 -23.89 -28.01
N CYS A 728 20.95 -25.01 -28.68
CA CYS A 728 20.95 -25.11 -30.14
C CYS A 728 19.59 -25.66 -30.59
N ALA A 729 18.85 -24.87 -31.35
CA ALA A 729 17.53 -25.23 -31.86
C ALA A 729 17.56 -25.43 -33.38
N TYR A 730 16.79 -26.40 -33.88
CA TYR A 730 16.52 -26.59 -35.30
C TYR A 730 15.01 -26.52 -35.56
N THR A 731 14.62 -25.81 -36.62
CA THR A 731 13.22 -25.72 -37.06
C THR A 731 13.06 -26.02 -38.53
N THR A 732 11.94 -26.70 -38.84
CA THR A 732 11.46 -26.93 -40.21
C THR A 732 10.55 -25.80 -40.71
N ASP A 733 10.24 -24.82 -39.85
CA ASP A 733 9.44 -23.65 -40.23
C ASP A 733 10.33 -22.61 -40.92
N ALA A 734 10.22 -22.53 -42.25
CA ALA A 734 10.94 -21.55 -43.06
C ALA A 734 10.59 -20.08 -42.75
N LYS A 735 9.48 -19.83 -42.03
CA LYS A 735 9.03 -18.49 -41.62
C LYS A 735 9.40 -18.14 -40.16
N ALA A 736 10.19 -18.98 -39.50
CA ALA A 736 10.65 -18.74 -38.14
C ALA A 736 11.65 -17.57 -38.10
N ASP A 737 11.44 -16.65 -37.15
CA ASP A 737 12.35 -15.53 -36.90
C ASP A 737 13.40 -15.96 -35.85
N ALA A 738 14.62 -16.24 -36.31
CA ALA A 738 15.72 -16.70 -35.48
C ALA A 738 16.18 -15.65 -34.46
N GLY A 739 16.22 -14.37 -34.84
CA GLY A 739 16.65 -13.29 -33.95
C GLY A 739 15.66 -13.09 -32.80
N ARG A 740 14.38 -13.15 -33.13
CA ARG A 740 13.30 -13.05 -32.14
C ARG A 740 13.22 -14.26 -31.22
N PHE A 741 13.26 -15.48 -31.77
CA PHE A 741 13.25 -16.71 -30.96
C PHE A 741 14.39 -16.70 -29.94
N LYS A 742 15.59 -16.29 -30.39
CA LYS A 742 16.74 -16.10 -29.52
C LYS A 742 16.45 -15.11 -28.40
N ALA A 743 16.00 -13.89 -28.73
CA ALA A 743 15.73 -12.85 -27.74
C ALA A 743 14.67 -13.26 -26.71
N ASP A 744 13.58 -13.90 -27.17
CA ASP A 744 12.50 -14.37 -26.31
C ASP A 744 13.00 -15.48 -25.37
N LEU A 745 13.69 -16.50 -25.88
CA LEU A 745 14.15 -17.62 -25.07
C LEU A 745 15.28 -17.22 -24.09
N GLU A 746 16.22 -16.37 -24.52
CA GLU A 746 17.27 -15.85 -23.63
C GLU A 746 16.68 -15.00 -22.50
N LYS A 747 15.62 -14.23 -22.77
CA LYS A 747 14.89 -13.49 -21.74
C LYS A 747 14.31 -14.44 -20.68
N TYR A 748 13.62 -15.51 -21.09
CA TYR A 748 13.06 -16.50 -20.16
C TYR A 748 14.15 -17.22 -19.33
N ILE A 749 15.28 -17.57 -19.96
CA ILE A 749 16.43 -18.18 -19.26
C ILE A 749 17.05 -17.19 -18.25
N LYS A 750 17.16 -15.90 -18.62
CA LYS A 750 17.69 -14.84 -17.76
C LYS A 750 16.77 -14.49 -16.59
N GLU A 751 15.45 -14.51 -16.79
CA GLU A 751 14.45 -14.35 -15.73
C GLU A 751 14.57 -15.45 -14.67
N ALA A 752 14.98 -16.67 -15.08
CA ALA A 752 15.30 -17.78 -14.18
C ALA A 752 16.71 -17.71 -13.55
N ARG A 753 17.44 -16.59 -13.74
CA ARG A 753 18.84 -16.37 -13.28
C ARG A 753 19.85 -17.37 -13.85
N LEU A 754 19.58 -17.94 -15.02
CA LEU A 754 20.50 -18.79 -15.76
C LEU A 754 21.12 -18.02 -16.93
N SER A 755 22.26 -18.50 -17.42
CA SER A 755 22.92 -17.96 -18.61
C SER A 755 23.19 -19.07 -19.63
N ALA A 756 22.61 -18.91 -20.82
CA ALA A 756 22.87 -19.78 -21.97
C ALA A 756 22.68 -18.99 -23.27
N THR A 757 23.55 -19.23 -24.24
CA THR A 757 23.43 -18.64 -25.58
C THR A 757 22.42 -19.42 -26.41
N VAL A 758 21.51 -18.75 -27.11
CA VAL A 758 20.50 -19.42 -27.95
C VAL A 758 20.82 -19.24 -29.43
N SER A 759 20.72 -20.32 -30.20
CA SER A 759 20.81 -20.32 -31.66
C SER A 759 19.65 -21.10 -32.29
N LEU A 760 19.18 -20.65 -33.45
CA LEU A 760 18.14 -21.32 -34.24
C LEU A 760 18.66 -21.54 -35.67
N TYR A 761 18.62 -22.78 -36.13
CA TYR A 761 19.03 -23.20 -37.46
C TYR A 761 17.81 -23.60 -38.30
N ASN A 762 17.85 -23.26 -39.58
CA ASN A 762 16.88 -23.67 -40.61
C ASN A 762 17.48 -24.66 -41.62
N ASP A 763 18.80 -24.85 -41.59
CA ASP A 763 19.54 -25.87 -42.35
C ASP A 763 19.95 -27.01 -41.42
N GLU A 764 19.49 -28.22 -41.76
CA GLU A 764 19.69 -29.42 -40.97
C GLU A 764 21.17 -29.83 -40.86
N ASN A 765 21.92 -29.69 -41.96
CA ASN A 765 23.33 -30.10 -42.02
C ASN A 765 24.21 -29.15 -41.19
N GLN A 766 23.90 -27.85 -41.20
CA GLN A 766 24.58 -26.88 -40.34
C GLN A 766 24.29 -27.13 -38.86
N PHE A 767 23.04 -27.46 -38.51
CA PHE A 767 22.68 -27.82 -37.14
C PHE A 767 23.45 -29.05 -36.65
N ILE A 768 23.41 -30.15 -37.41
CA ILE A 768 24.09 -31.41 -37.04
C ILE A 768 25.60 -31.21 -36.94
N LYS A 769 26.21 -30.47 -37.89
CA LYS A 769 27.64 -30.15 -37.84
C LYS A 769 28.01 -29.38 -36.57
N LYS A 770 27.17 -28.44 -36.12
CA LYS A 770 27.39 -27.68 -34.90
C LYS A 770 27.28 -28.56 -33.65
N VAL A 771 26.27 -29.43 -33.59
CA VAL A 771 26.05 -30.37 -32.48
C VAL A 771 27.24 -31.32 -32.35
N LYS A 772 27.68 -31.91 -33.47
CA LYS A 772 28.84 -32.82 -33.50
C LYS A 772 30.13 -32.15 -33.03
N LEU A 773 30.44 -30.94 -33.53
CA LEU A 773 31.59 -30.15 -33.08
C LEU A 773 31.57 -29.90 -31.57
N MET A 774 30.40 -29.58 -31.01
CA MET A 774 30.25 -29.34 -29.58
C MET A 774 30.45 -30.62 -28.76
N SER A 775 29.97 -31.76 -29.25
CA SER A 775 30.11 -33.05 -28.57
C SER A 775 31.55 -33.60 -28.63
N GLU A 776 32.22 -33.45 -29.78
CA GLU A 776 33.61 -33.88 -30.00
C GLU A 776 34.62 -33.03 -29.22
N SER A 777 34.35 -31.73 -29.05
CA SER A 777 35.23 -30.82 -28.29
C SER A 777 35.33 -31.13 -26.79
N ARG A 778 34.56 -32.10 -26.29
CA ARG A 778 34.44 -32.43 -24.88
C ARG A 778 34.93 -33.85 -24.59
N GLU A 779 36.12 -33.94 -24.01
CA GLU A 779 36.80 -35.21 -23.72
C GLU A 779 36.21 -35.99 -22.52
N THR A 780 35.49 -35.32 -21.60
CA THR A 780 34.98 -35.90 -20.34
C THR A 780 33.46 -35.98 -20.24
N LYS A 781 32.96 -36.99 -19.51
CA LYS A 781 31.53 -37.12 -19.15
C LYS A 781 31.05 -35.90 -18.35
N LEU A 782 29.77 -35.58 -18.48
CA LEU A 782 29.15 -34.46 -17.76
C LEU A 782 29.19 -34.69 -16.24
N THR A 783 29.56 -33.64 -15.51
CA THR A 783 29.38 -33.64 -14.05
C THR A 783 27.89 -33.64 -13.70
N LYS A 784 27.57 -34.04 -12.46
CA LYS A 784 26.20 -33.98 -11.95
C LYS A 784 25.65 -32.54 -11.99
N GLU A 785 26.48 -31.56 -11.65
CA GLU A 785 26.12 -30.14 -11.65
C GLU A 785 25.81 -29.62 -13.05
N GLU A 786 26.58 -30.01 -14.06
CA GLU A 786 26.30 -29.65 -15.45
C GLU A 786 25.04 -30.32 -15.98
N SER A 787 24.79 -31.57 -15.58
CA SER A 787 23.57 -32.30 -15.92
C SER A 787 22.33 -31.62 -15.31
N ASP A 788 22.41 -31.23 -14.03
CA ASP A 788 21.35 -30.51 -13.34
C ASP A 788 21.13 -29.11 -13.95
N ARG A 789 22.20 -28.42 -14.35
CA ARG A 789 22.10 -27.12 -15.03
C ARG A 789 21.39 -27.22 -16.38
N MET A 790 21.73 -28.22 -17.21
CA MET A 790 21.03 -28.45 -18.49
C MET A 790 19.54 -28.73 -18.26
N GLN A 791 19.22 -29.48 -17.20
CA GLN A 791 17.83 -29.75 -16.82
C GLN A 791 17.10 -28.46 -16.38
N TRP A 792 17.76 -27.56 -15.65
CA TRP A 792 17.18 -26.26 -15.27
C TRP A 792 16.98 -25.33 -16.47
N ILE A 793 17.93 -25.31 -17.42
CA ILE A 793 17.78 -24.57 -18.68
C ILE A 793 16.56 -25.10 -19.44
N TRP A 794 16.42 -26.43 -19.54
CA TRP A 794 15.23 -27.04 -20.15
C TRP A 794 13.94 -26.68 -19.40
N GLU A 795 13.91 -26.81 -18.07
CA GLU A 795 12.69 -26.54 -17.30
C GLU A 795 12.24 -25.08 -17.44
N SER A 796 13.19 -24.15 -17.51
CA SER A 796 12.96 -22.72 -17.77
C SER A 796 12.46 -22.48 -19.20
N ALA A 797 13.12 -23.07 -20.20
CA ALA A 797 12.69 -23.00 -21.60
C ALA A 797 11.29 -23.61 -21.81
N ARG A 798 11.00 -24.73 -21.12
CA ARG A 798 9.73 -25.46 -21.22
C ARG A 798 8.54 -24.62 -20.77
N CYS A 799 8.73 -23.64 -19.87
CA CYS A 799 7.66 -22.71 -19.46
C CYS A 799 7.16 -21.83 -20.61
N MET A 800 8.00 -21.54 -21.60
CA MET A 800 7.63 -20.81 -22.82
C MET A 800 7.03 -21.74 -23.89
N CYS A 801 7.18 -23.05 -23.72
CA CYS A 801 6.67 -24.03 -24.65
C CYS A 801 5.18 -24.30 -24.35
N MET A 802 4.32 -24.48 -25.35
CA MET A 802 2.87 -24.74 -25.21
C MET A 802 2.51 -26.19 -24.87
#